data_AF-A0A926BIX6-F1
#
_entry.id   AF-A0A926BIX6-F1
#
_cell.length_a   1.000
_cell.length_b   1.000
_cell.length_c   1.000
_cell.angle_alpha   90.00
_cell.angle_beta   90.00
_cell.angle_gamma   90.00
#
_symmetry.space_group_name_H-M   'P 1'
#
loop_
_entity.id
_entity.type
_entity.pdbx_description
1 polymer ?
#
loop_
_entity_poly.entity_id
_entity_poly.type
_entity_poly.pdbx_seq_one_letter_code
_entity_poly.pdbx_strand_id
1 'polypeptide(L)'
;MSVNTPAETSEGYIARDLARVSETVQSWKNALLDLSTANSLIALPQTGCVDMSTPNEVFDPLVRRRKNLNYWDIGNKSIDRNILREPGNYAARPAAMGNFRELHNQAVALLSGQDINVLFIAFGILNWISPETGETVRSPLLLVPVSLEPHAHGTGYTITAMEEPVEVNPILKLRLAKEDIGFTLPPSPDERYLIPSSYLGNVATTIEGREGWSVEERAVLGRFPLLKLRLYEDLTAQEERALSHPLIAALAGQIEALAELPAVMVPSLADLERDDASESQYLLLDADPAQERAIVSAARGQSFVLQGPPGTGKTQTIANIIGECAAAGKSVLLVSGRMASLDAVHQRLSDKNLGDLCLLAHSLKTSKRNILSQLEQTMASPGKATGGATVRAARQKEREEMKTLRGRLNEFTDALHRKREPLGMSVYEAAGRTADATHELTVAAVPPLVFPVREIKDVSFDQLSAMEAKACEIAGNSALTGSEGESVWTGAFNDPTRPDLGDATENVLRLLEGQMKRIEHAAHSLAPLCGLGTPNRLSDTALLLETAEALLDSASSVQPVWLIGSEDPEALRGMAEDLVGRYATFKEQRDAFSRRWEEEFLAENHAPIIERLDTRHTKTLTPLLGEDWRDRVASEFEHIASVLEAVGQDGRVLTERLTYLSDKSGLVLDGSLDARQKLLKISRQAIDLPNPCVGWFAPGATERLVGILNDARVQWDKFRKGTDLLYTHYSDDILDLNHNELLSMLDGQRGGFGRIMSAFGNKVVAALRGVTKPGANIKDRDPEEDLRLAAEMKEIRRWCLQNLERFTSSFGSYYAGIDTDWDGIRGQLEKSSTLCAEFEDGRVPAPLIALMLLGDSDLKQFESV
;
A
#
# COMPACT_ATOMS: atom_id res chain seq x y z
N MET A 1 25.96 50.67 17.88
CA MET A 1 27.14 50.73 18.79
C MET A 1 26.97 49.65 19.83
N SER A 2 28.07 49.01 20.24
CA SER A 2 28.21 47.80 21.08
C SER A 2 28.09 46.46 20.33
N VAL A 3 29.16 46.15 19.59
CA VAL A 3 29.57 44.80 19.18
C VAL A 3 29.97 44.05 20.45
N ASN A 4 29.21 43.03 20.84
CA ASN A 4 29.64 42.07 21.85
C ASN A 4 30.63 41.11 21.18
N THR A 5 31.92 41.28 21.50
CA THR A 5 32.95 40.26 21.36
C THR A 5 32.54 39.00 22.14
N PRO A 6 32.57 37.79 21.55
CA PRO A 6 32.42 36.56 22.31
C PRO A 6 33.71 36.31 23.10
N ALA A 7 33.53 35.94 24.37
CA ALA A 7 34.60 35.52 25.25
C ALA A 7 35.32 34.28 24.71
N GLU A 8 36.65 34.29 24.81
CA GLU A 8 37.53 33.16 24.59
C GLU A 8 37.17 32.03 25.57
N THR A 9 36.52 30.98 25.08
CA THR A 9 36.52 29.65 25.71
C THR A 9 37.41 28.74 24.88
N SER A 10 38.63 28.57 25.36
CA SER A 10 39.63 27.63 24.87
C SER A 10 39.31 26.21 25.32
N GLU A 11 38.46 25.50 24.60
CA GLU A 11 38.31 24.03 24.71
C GLU A 11 38.10 23.42 23.31
N GLY A 12 39.09 22.67 22.83
CA GLY A 12 38.88 21.62 21.82
C GLY A 12 38.80 22.00 20.34
N TYR A 13 39.53 23.01 19.83
CA TYR A 13 39.74 23.11 18.38
C TYR A 13 40.73 22.02 17.94
N ILE A 14 40.23 20.99 17.26
CA ILE A 14 41.06 20.07 16.49
C ILE A 14 41.77 20.94 15.43
N ALA A 15 43.10 21.02 15.50
CA ALA A 15 43.88 21.78 14.53
C ALA A 15 43.70 21.14 13.16
N ARG A 16 42.85 21.74 12.31
CA ARG A 16 42.63 21.28 10.94
C ARG A 16 43.88 21.52 10.10
N ASP A 17 44.33 20.49 9.40
CA ASP A 17 45.40 20.63 8.41
C ASP A 17 44.81 21.22 7.14
N LEU A 18 44.73 22.56 7.09
CA LEU A 18 44.19 23.31 5.96
C LEU A 18 44.97 23.05 4.67
N ALA A 19 46.27 22.72 4.75
CA ALA A 19 47.08 22.43 3.57
C ALA A 19 46.60 21.14 2.90
N ARG A 20 46.35 20.09 3.68
CA ARG A 20 45.80 18.83 3.16
C ARG A 20 44.39 18.98 2.58
N VAL A 21 43.52 19.75 3.23
CA VAL A 21 42.18 20.03 2.68
C VAL A 21 42.30 20.80 1.37
N SER A 22 43.18 21.82 1.31
CA SER A 22 43.46 22.59 0.10
C SER A 22 43.98 21.71 -1.03
N GLU A 23 44.97 20.85 -0.78
CA GLU A 23 45.50 19.92 -1.79
C GLU A 23 44.41 19.00 -2.35
N THR A 24 43.55 18.50 -1.47
CA THR A 24 42.43 17.62 -1.88
C THR A 24 41.39 18.36 -2.71
N VAL A 25 40.99 19.57 -2.29
CA VAL A 25 40.05 20.42 -3.05
C VAL A 25 40.63 20.77 -4.43
N GLN A 26 41.92 21.09 -4.51
CA GLN A 26 42.58 21.32 -5.81
C GLN A 26 42.61 20.06 -6.67
N SER A 27 42.82 18.88 -6.08
CA SER A 27 42.72 17.61 -6.79
C SER A 27 41.32 17.38 -7.40
N TRP A 28 40.25 17.64 -6.63
CA TRP A 28 38.88 17.57 -7.14
C TRP A 28 38.60 18.58 -8.25
N LYS A 29 39.06 19.82 -8.09
CA LYS A 29 38.97 20.87 -9.13
C LYS A 29 39.67 20.42 -10.42
N ASN A 30 40.87 19.87 -10.32
CA ASN A 30 41.63 19.38 -11.46
C ASN A 30 40.96 18.18 -12.13
N ALA A 31 40.31 17.29 -11.37
CA ALA A 31 39.57 16.15 -11.92
C ALA A 31 38.32 16.57 -12.73
N LEU A 32 37.78 17.77 -12.50
CA LEU A 32 36.66 18.32 -13.26
C LEU A 32 37.12 18.97 -14.59
N LEU A 33 38.33 19.52 -14.64
CA LEU A 33 38.87 20.16 -15.83
C LEU A 33 39.56 19.15 -16.75
N ASP A 34 38.85 18.74 -17.80
CA ASP A 34 39.48 18.02 -18.92
C ASP A 34 40.00 19.03 -19.96
N LEU A 35 41.29 19.33 -19.86
CA LEU A 35 42.00 20.22 -20.79
C LEU A 35 42.76 19.45 -21.89
N SER A 36 42.47 18.16 -22.07
CA SER A 36 43.10 17.33 -23.09
C SER A 36 42.40 17.46 -24.45
N THR A 37 43.04 16.91 -25.50
CA THR A 37 42.44 16.79 -26.83
C THR A 37 41.27 15.79 -26.91
N ALA A 38 40.96 15.05 -25.82
CA ALA A 38 39.76 14.23 -25.75
C ALA A 38 38.48 15.07 -25.59
N ASN A 39 38.59 16.31 -25.11
CA ASN A 39 37.46 17.21 -24.91
C ASN A 39 37.06 17.89 -26.23
N SER A 40 35.77 17.79 -26.61
CA SER A 40 35.25 18.40 -27.85
C SER A 40 35.29 19.92 -27.89
N LEU A 41 35.40 20.57 -26.72
CA LEU A 41 35.65 22.00 -26.58
C LEU A 41 37.11 22.37 -26.89
N ILE A 42 38.03 21.41 -26.96
CA ILE A 42 39.44 21.63 -27.31
C ILE A 42 39.71 21.05 -28.69
N ALA A 43 39.37 19.81 -28.96
CA ALA A 43 39.51 19.22 -30.28
C ALA A 43 38.13 18.87 -30.84
N LEU A 44 37.70 19.61 -31.85
CA LEU A 44 36.46 19.37 -32.57
C LEU A 44 36.51 17.98 -33.22
N PRO A 45 35.55 17.08 -32.93
CA PRO A 45 35.56 15.74 -33.48
C PRO A 45 35.32 15.75 -35.00
N GLN A 46 35.96 14.81 -35.71
CA GLN A 46 35.81 14.70 -37.17
C GLN A 46 34.43 14.19 -37.61
N THR A 47 33.73 13.47 -36.75
CA THR A 47 32.39 12.90 -36.98
C THR A 47 31.43 13.31 -35.85
N GLY A 48 30.13 13.18 -36.08
CA GLY A 48 29.11 13.56 -35.08
C GLY A 48 28.87 15.07 -34.94
N CYS A 49 29.32 15.87 -35.91
CA CYS A 49 28.98 17.29 -36.05
C CYS A 49 28.25 17.53 -37.39
N VAL A 50 27.50 18.63 -37.46
CA VAL A 50 26.88 19.10 -38.71
C VAL A 50 27.49 20.44 -39.09
N ASP A 51 28.15 20.46 -40.24
CA ASP A 51 28.65 21.68 -40.86
C ASP A 51 27.47 22.51 -41.37
N MET A 52 27.35 23.73 -40.88
CA MET A 52 26.32 24.68 -41.25
C MET A 52 26.91 25.71 -42.23
N SER A 53 26.06 26.54 -42.83
CA SER A 53 26.47 27.60 -43.76
C SER A 53 27.33 28.67 -43.06
N THR A 54 27.60 29.80 -43.74
CA THR A 54 28.52 30.81 -43.19
C THR A 54 28.04 31.34 -41.82
N PRO A 55 28.95 31.69 -40.89
CA PRO A 55 28.61 32.12 -39.54
C PRO A 55 27.52 33.19 -39.45
N ASN A 56 27.55 34.21 -40.30
CA ASN A 56 26.59 35.32 -40.23
C ASN A 56 25.19 34.93 -40.74
N GLU A 57 25.10 34.05 -41.74
CA GLU A 57 23.82 33.58 -42.29
C GLU A 57 23.01 32.78 -41.26
N VAL A 58 23.69 32.10 -40.35
CA VAL A 58 23.07 31.32 -39.28
C VAL A 58 22.83 32.19 -38.02
N PHE A 59 23.80 33.02 -37.65
CA PHE A 59 23.75 33.78 -36.39
C PHE A 59 22.68 34.88 -36.36
N ASP A 60 22.53 35.68 -37.42
CA ASP A 60 21.56 36.78 -37.45
C ASP A 60 20.11 36.30 -37.31
N PRO A 61 19.61 35.31 -38.09
CA PRO A 61 18.26 34.81 -37.90
C PRO A 61 18.06 34.13 -36.54
N LEU A 62 19.02 33.33 -36.08
CA LEU A 62 18.88 32.51 -34.89
C LEU A 62 18.97 33.31 -33.57
N VAL A 63 19.99 34.15 -33.43
CA VAL A 63 20.29 34.86 -32.17
C VAL A 63 19.65 36.24 -32.13
N ARG A 64 19.88 37.07 -33.17
CA ARG A 64 19.40 38.46 -33.20
C ARG A 64 17.91 38.57 -33.47
N ARG A 65 17.39 37.78 -34.42
CA ARG A 65 15.97 37.77 -34.79
C ARG A 65 15.14 36.72 -34.05
N ARG A 66 15.79 35.85 -33.25
CA ARG A 66 15.16 34.75 -32.49
C ARG A 66 14.22 33.90 -33.35
N LYS A 67 14.62 33.62 -34.60
CA LYS A 67 13.88 32.77 -35.54
C LYS A 67 14.42 31.34 -35.49
N ASN A 68 13.51 30.39 -35.67
CA ASN A 68 13.88 28.99 -35.80
C ASN A 68 14.52 28.74 -37.17
N LEU A 69 15.51 27.84 -37.21
CA LEU A 69 16.12 27.36 -38.46
C LEU A 69 15.60 25.96 -38.75
N ASN A 70 14.84 25.79 -39.82
CA ASN A 70 14.28 24.49 -40.19
C ASN A 70 15.11 23.87 -41.31
N TYR A 71 15.73 22.73 -41.04
CA TYR A 71 16.52 21.96 -42.00
C TYR A 71 15.69 20.80 -42.56
N TRP A 72 15.52 20.76 -43.87
CA TRP A 72 14.67 19.78 -44.57
C TRP A 72 15.53 18.78 -45.35
N ASP A 73 15.14 17.49 -45.32
CA ASP A 73 15.82 16.42 -46.06
C ASP A 73 15.47 16.45 -47.55
N ILE A 74 16.35 17.04 -48.37
CA ILE A 74 16.14 17.12 -49.82
C ILE A 74 16.17 15.77 -50.55
N GLY A 75 16.59 14.68 -49.87
CA GLY A 75 16.47 13.32 -50.39
C GLY A 75 15.04 12.77 -50.31
N ASN A 76 14.18 13.39 -49.51
CA ASN A 76 12.81 12.97 -49.33
C ASN A 76 11.89 13.57 -50.42
N LYS A 77 11.30 12.70 -51.25
CA LYS A 77 10.47 13.10 -52.39
C LYS A 77 9.13 13.72 -52.01
N SER A 78 8.72 13.63 -50.74
CA SER A 78 7.46 14.20 -50.25
C SER A 78 7.53 15.69 -49.91
N ILE A 79 8.73 16.30 -49.92
CA ILE A 79 8.90 17.71 -49.55
C ILE A 79 8.65 18.61 -50.76
N ASP A 80 7.71 19.56 -50.62
CA ASP A 80 7.53 20.62 -51.61
C ASP A 80 8.77 21.54 -51.62
N ARG A 81 9.45 21.60 -52.77
CA ARG A 81 10.63 22.45 -52.96
C ARG A 81 10.35 23.94 -52.80
N ASN A 82 9.09 24.36 -52.86
CA ASN A 82 8.72 25.75 -52.57
C ASN A 82 8.94 26.13 -51.10
N ILE A 83 8.87 25.17 -50.17
CA ILE A 83 9.12 25.40 -48.73
C ILE A 83 10.55 25.92 -48.50
N LEU A 84 11.52 25.44 -49.28
CA LEU A 84 12.93 25.87 -49.21
C LEU A 84 13.16 27.31 -49.67
N ARG A 85 12.16 27.97 -50.28
CA ARG A 85 12.26 29.38 -50.69
C ARG A 85 11.86 30.34 -49.57
N GLU A 86 11.25 29.84 -48.50
CA GLU A 86 10.85 30.65 -47.36
C GLU A 86 12.06 30.95 -46.45
N PRO A 87 12.20 32.18 -45.93
CA PRO A 87 13.30 32.54 -45.05
C PRO A 87 13.31 31.72 -43.76
N GLY A 88 14.45 31.10 -43.43
CA GLY A 88 14.60 30.24 -42.26
C GLY A 88 14.50 28.75 -42.57
N ASN A 89 14.15 28.38 -43.81
CA ASN A 89 14.19 27.00 -44.28
C ASN A 89 15.48 26.72 -45.05
N TYR A 90 16.17 25.63 -44.70
CA TYR A 90 17.45 25.24 -45.27
C TYR A 90 17.40 23.83 -45.81
N ALA A 91 18.13 23.60 -46.90
CA ALA A 91 18.29 22.28 -47.49
C ALA A 91 19.44 21.53 -46.81
N ALA A 92 19.19 20.32 -46.30
CA ALA A 92 20.23 19.46 -45.78
C ALA A 92 20.31 18.14 -46.56
N ARG A 93 21.53 17.70 -46.84
CA ARG A 93 21.79 16.45 -47.57
C ARG A 93 21.43 15.24 -46.71
N PRO A 94 21.07 14.08 -47.31
CA PRO A 94 20.73 12.87 -46.56
C PRO A 94 21.81 12.41 -45.56
N ALA A 95 23.09 12.60 -45.89
CA ALA A 95 24.19 12.28 -44.97
C ALA A 95 24.20 13.17 -43.71
N ALA A 96 23.83 14.45 -43.83
CA ALA A 96 23.73 15.37 -42.70
C ALA A 96 22.51 15.04 -41.81
N MET A 97 21.43 14.48 -42.37
CA MET A 97 20.25 14.05 -41.62
C MET A 97 20.54 12.91 -40.65
N GLY A 98 21.47 12.01 -41.00
CA GLY A 98 21.99 11.00 -40.07
C GLY A 98 22.63 11.64 -38.84
N ASN A 99 23.49 12.64 -39.05
CA ASN A 99 24.15 13.37 -37.96
C ASN A 99 23.15 14.20 -37.12
N PHE A 100 22.16 14.84 -37.73
CA PHE A 100 21.09 15.51 -36.97
C PHE A 100 20.32 14.53 -36.09
N ARG A 101 19.96 13.36 -36.61
CA ARG A 101 19.28 12.31 -35.84
C ARG A 101 20.14 11.82 -34.67
N GLU A 102 21.42 11.57 -34.91
CA GLU A 102 22.35 11.12 -33.88
C GLU A 102 22.51 12.19 -32.78
N LEU A 103 22.72 13.44 -33.17
CA LEU A 103 22.81 14.57 -32.24
C LEU A 103 21.53 14.75 -31.43
N HIS A 104 20.36 14.66 -32.07
CA HIS A 104 19.07 14.73 -31.40
C HIS A 104 18.92 13.60 -30.37
N ASN A 105 19.12 12.35 -30.79
CA ASN A 105 18.97 11.18 -29.91
C ASN A 105 19.92 11.25 -28.69
N GLN A 106 21.17 11.63 -28.92
CA GLN A 106 22.17 11.78 -27.84
C GLN A 106 21.83 12.95 -26.91
N ALA A 107 21.38 14.08 -27.47
CA ALA A 107 20.95 15.23 -26.68
C ALA A 107 19.72 14.91 -25.84
N VAL A 108 18.70 14.25 -26.41
CA VAL A 108 17.51 13.81 -25.68
C VAL A 108 17.86 12.84 -24.56
N ALA A 109 18.77 11.88 -24.80
CA ALA A 109 19.22 10.95 -23.78
C ALA A 109 19.90 11.67 -22.59
N LEU A 110 20.74 12.68 -22.88
CA LEU A 110 21.44 13.45 -21.86
C LEU A 110 20.54 14.46 -21.14
N LEU A 111 19.63 15.12 -21.85
CA LEU A 111 18.60 15.99 -21.27
C LEU A 111 17.66 15.19 -20.36
N SER A 112 17.18 14.03 -20.80
CA SER A 112 16.27 13.20 -19.98
C SER A 112 16.96 12.61 -18.75
N GLY A 113 18.27 12.33 -18.83
CA GLY A 113 19.03 11.77 -17.73
C GLY A 113 19.51 12.81 -16.70
N GLN A 114 20.06 13.94 -17.18
CA GLN A 114 20.85 14.87 -16.36
C GLN A 114 20.40 16.33 -16.45
N ASP A 115 19.43 16.70 -17.30
CA ASP A 115 19.00 18.08 -17.58
C ASP A 115 20.16 19.03 -17.90
N ILE A 116 21.11 18.57 -18.72
CA ILE A 116 22.25 19.37 -19.16
C ILE A 116 22.11 19.64 -20.65
N ASN A 117 22.19 20.92 -21.03
CA ASN A 117 22.28 21.28 -22.42
C ASN A 117 23.69 20.99 -22.90
N VAL A 118 23.77 20.12 -23.90
CA VAL A 118 25.03 19.72 -24.51
C VAL A 118 25.10 20.15 -25.97
N LEU A 119 24.03 20.70 -26.54
CA LEU A 119 23.99 21.12 -27.94
C LEU A 119 24.29 22.59 -28.08
N PHE A 120 25.33 22.89 -28.86
CA PHE A 120 25.69 24.25 -29.21
C PHE A 120 26.02 24.33 -30.69
N ILE A 121 25.78 25.51 -31.27
CA ILE A 121 26.41 25.88 -32.53
C ILE A 121 27.69 26.64 -32.20
N ALA A 122 28.80 26.10 -32.68
CA ALA A 122 30.09 26.76 -32.67
C ALA A 122 30.22 27.68 -33.88
N PHE A 123 30.48 28.96 -33.66
CA PHE A 123 30.79 29.94 -34.70
C PHE A 123 32.29 30.24 -34.69
N GLY A 124 32.95 29.84 -35.76
CA GLY A 124 34.38 29.94 -35.96
C GLY A 124 35.17 28.82 -35.31
N ILE A 125 36.24 28.40 -35.99
CA ILE A 125 37.14 27.34 -35.53
C ILE A 125 38.56 27.92 -35.50
N LEU A 126 39.23 27.82 -34.37
CA LEU A 126 40.65 28.12 -34.23
C LEU A 126 41.46 26.86 -34.55
N ASN A 127 42.29 26.93 -35.57
CA ASN A 127 43.35 25.96 -35.81
C ASN A 127 44.60 26.44 -35.09
N TRP A 128 45.13 25.66 -34.16
CA TRP A 128 46.32 26.00 -33.38
C TRP A 128 47.19 24.77 -33.18
N ILE A 129 48.48 24.97 -32.92
CA ILE A 129 49.43 23.87 -32.71
C ILE A 129 49.47 23.52 -31.22
N SER A 130 49.18 22.26 -30.88
CA SER A 130 49.34 21.76 -29.52
C SER A 130 50.82 21.59 -29.17
N PRO A 131 51.33 22.20 -28.07
CA PRO A 131 52.72 22.00 -27.65
C PRO A 131 53.04 20.54 -27.28
N GLU A 132 52.02 19.78 -26.84
CA GLU A 132 52.16 18.41 -26.37
C GLU A 132 52.37 17.41 -27.52
N THR A 133 51.67 17.61 -28.64
CA THR A 133 51.66 16.67 -29.77
C THR A 133 52.36 17.23 -31.02
N GLY A 134 52.53 18.54 -31.12
CA GLY A 134 52.99 19.21 -32.34
C GLY A 134 51.98 19.19 -33.49
N GLU A 135 50.78 18.64 -33.27
CA GLU A 135 49.72 18.54 -34.27
C GLU A 135 48.80 19.76 -34.25
N THR A 136 48.18 20.03 -35.40
CA THR A 136 47.14 21.06 -35.51
C THR A 136 45.85 20.57 -34.88
N VAL A 137 45.41 21.25 -33.82
CA VAL A 137 44.14 21.05 -33.13
C VAL A 137 43.13 22.08 -33.62
N ARG A 138 41.88 21.64 -33.84
CA ARG A 138 40.77 22.47 -34.30
C ARG A 138 39.82 22.71 -33.14
N SER A 139 39.67 23.94 -32.65
CA SER A 139 38.82 24.26 -31.50
C SER A 139 37.68 25.21 -31.84
N PRO A 140 36.45 24.98 -31.34
CA PRO A 140 35.35 25.93 -31.52
C PRO A 140 35.60 27.23 -30.74
N LEU A 141 35.20 28.38 -31.29
CA LEU A 141 35.46 29.70 -30.70
C LEU A 141 34.26 30.31 -29.96
N LEU A 142 33.16 30.59 -30.65
CA LEU A 142 31.94 31.15 -30.05
C LEU A 142 30.88 30.07 -29.95
N LEU A 143 30.27 29.88 -28.78
CA LEU A 143 29.28 28.84 -28.53
C LEU A 143 27.91 29.48 -28.31
N VAL A 144 26.93 29.05 -29.10
CA VAL A 144 25.52 29.43 -28.95
C VAL A 144 24.71 28.20 -28.55
N PRO A 145 24.09 28.19 -27.36
CA PRO A 145 23.27 27.07 -26.90
C PRO A 145 21.98 26.95 -27.72
N VAL A 146 21.64 25.73 -28.15
CA VAL A 146 20.47 25.47 -29.02
C VAL A 146 19.72 24.19 -28.64
N SER A 147 18.42 24.12 -28.93
CA SER A 147 17.68 22.85 -29.04
C SER A 147 17.61 22.38 -30.49
N LEU A 148 17.39 21.07 -30.63
CA LEU A 148 17.17 20.40 -31.90
C LEU A 148 15.93 19.51 -31.78
N GLU A 149 14.87 19.83 -32.51
CA GLU A 149 13.60 19.10 -32.49
C GLU A 149 13.27 18.53 -33.87
N PRO A 150 12.82 17.27 -33.99
CA PRO A 150 12.40 16.71 -35.27
C PRO A 150 11.09 17.34 -35.74
N HIS A 151 10.93 17.51 -37.04
CA HIS A 151 9.63 17.84 -37.62
C HIS A 151 8.63 16.69 -37.38
N ALA A 152 7.33 17.00 -37.26
CA ALA A 152 6.26 16.03 -36.94
C ALA A 152 6.20 14.79 -37.87
N HIS A 153 6.69 14.89 -39.10
CA HIS A 153 6.71 13.80 -40.08
C HIS A 153 8.12 13.25 -40.39
N GLY A 154 9.12 13.58 -39.55
CA GLY A 154 10.50 13.11 -39.72
C GLY A 154 11.19 13.62 -41.00
N THR A 155 10.66 14.68 -41.62
CA THR A 155 11.14 15.25 -42.88
C THR A 155 12.27 16.26 -42.70
N GLY A 156 12.69 16.52 -41.46
CA GLY A 156 13.68 17.53 -41.12
C GLY A 156 13.79 17.77 -39.62
N TYR A 157 14.56 18.79 -39.25
CA TYR A 157 14.79 19.23 -37.88
C TYR A 157 14.73 20.75 -37.75
N THR A 158 14.19 21.21 -36.63
CA THR A 158 14.13 22.60 -36.22
C THR A 158 15.22 22.88 -35.19
N ILE A 159 16.02 23.92 -35.40
CA ILE A 159 16.98 24.45 -34.44
C ILE A 159 16.43 25.74 -33.84
N THR A 160 16.47 25.83 -32.51
CA THR A 160 16.01 27.01 -31.76
C THR A 160 17.09 27.46 -30.78
N ALA A 161 17.33 28.77 -30.68
CA ALA A 161 18.27 29.33 -29.71
C ALA A 161 17.69 29.26 -28.29
N MET A 162 18.51 28.81 -27.33
CA MET A 162 18.17 28.83 -25.92
C MET A 162 18.25 30.26 -25.34
N GLU A 163 17.70 30.47 -24.14
CA GLU A 163 17.79 31.75 -23.41
C GLU A 163 19.18 32.00 -22.79
N GLU A 164 20.02 30.98 -22.72
CA GLU A 164 21.40 31.08 -22.24
C GLU A 164 22.25 32.02 -23.13
N PRO A 165 23.20 32.78 -22.54
CA PRO A 165 23.99 33.76 -23.27
C PRO A 165 24.98 33.10 -24.24
N VAL A 166 25.38 33.87 -25.27
CA VAL A 166 26.48 33.46 -26.16
C VAL A 166 27.81 33.60 -25.43
N GLU A 167 28.61 32.53 -25.45
CA GLU A 167 29.89 32.50 -24.74
C GLU A 167 31.07 32.24 -25.68
N VAL A 168 32.20 32.89 -25.40
CA VAL A 168 33.47 32.47 -25.99
C VAL A 168 33.88 31.20 -25.26
N ASN A 169 34.25 30.17 -26.01
CA ASN A 169 34.61 28.85 -25.51
C ASN A 169 35.52 28.95 -24.27
N PRO A 170 34.96 28.72 -23.07
CA PRO A 170 35.66 29.02 -21.84
C PRO A 170 36.72 27.95 -21.51
N ILE A 171 36.51 26.71 -21.92
CA ILE A 171 37.52 25.64 -21.79
C ILE A 171 38.73 25.94 -22.66
N LEU A 172 38.52 26.37 -23.90
CA LEU A 172 39.62 26.79 -24.77
C LEU A 172 40.37 27.98 -24.18
N LYS A 173 39.65 28.97 -23.63
CA LYS A 173 40.26 30.12 -22.95
C LYS A 173 41.19 29.68 -21.81
N LEU A 174 40.77 28.73 -20.99
CA LEU A 174 41.60 28.16 -19.93
C LEU A 174 42.81 27.38 -20.48
N ARG A 175 42.63 26.59 -21.55
CA ARG A 175 43.72 25.81 -22.15
C ARG A 175 44.81 26.69 -22.74
N LEU A 176 44.42 27.74 -23.48
CA LEU A 176 45.35 28.65 -24.15
C LEU A 176 46.09 29.56 -23.17
N ALA A 177 45.48 29.88 -22.03
CA ALA A 177 46.08 30.71 -20.99
C ALA A 177 47.17 29.99 -20.16
N LYS A 178 47.29 28.66 -20.27
CA LYS A 178 48.37 27.91 -19.61
C LYS A 178 49.74 28.39 -20.08
N GLU A 179 50.73 28.32 -19.18
CA GLU A 179 52.09 28.84 -19.40
C GLU A 179 52.80 28.24 -20.62
N ASP A 180 52.44 27.03 -21.04
CA ASP A 180 53.00 26.35 -22.22
C ASP A 180 52.57 26.99 -23.55
N ILE A 181 51.42 27.68 -23.60
CA ILE A 181 50.88 28.37 -24.79
C ILE A 181 50.93 29.89 -24.65
N GLY A 182 50.64 30.38 -23.44
CA GLY A 182 50.70 31.79 -23.07
C GLY A 182 49.85 32.70 -23.96
N PHE A 183 48.63 32.30 -24.31
CA PHE A 183 47.73 33.07 -25.17
C PHE A 183 46.39 33.37 -24.49
N THR A 184 45.94 34.62 -24.57
CA THR A 184 44.65 35.04 -24.02
C THR A 184 43.71 35.38 -25.17
N LEU A 185 42.57 34.70 -25.23
CA LEU A 185 41.52 35.05 -26.19
C LEU A 185 40.94 36.44 -25.89
N PRO A 186 40.52 37.19 -26.92
CA PRO A 186 39.76 38.43 -26.74
C PRO A 186 38.55 38.23 -25.81
N PRO A 187 38.15 39.26 -25.04
CA PRO A 187 37.02 39.16 -24.14
C PRO A 187 35.72 38.87 -24.88
N SER A 188 34.78 38.21 -24.20
CA SER A 188 33.44 37.95 -24.75
C SER A 188 32.73 39.27 -25.06
N PRO A 189 32.27 39.48 -26.30
CA PRO A 189 31.54 40.69 -26.68
C PRO A 189 30.12 40.70 -26.09
N ASP A 190 29.55 41.89 -25.86
CA ASP A 190 28.13 42.03 -25.51
C ASP A 190 27.26 41.48 -26.65
N GLU A 191 26.38 40.52 -26.33
CA GLU A 191 25.52 39.81 -27.28
C GLU A 191 24.73 40.79 -28.19
N ARG A 192 24.34 41.96 -27.67
CA ARG A 192 23.59 42.98 -28.43
C ARG A 192 24.37 43.54 -29.62
N TYR A 193 25.69 43.56 -29.53
CA TYR A 193 26.59 44.10 -30.56
C TYR A 193 27.41 43.01 -31.25
N LEU A 194 27.23 41.75 -30.86
CA LEU A 194 28.03 40.63 -31.36
C LEU A 194 27.74 40.37 -32.85
N ILE A 195 28.79 40.47 -33.66
CA ILE A 195 28.85 40.02 -35.05
C ILE A 195 29.95 38.95 -35.12
N PRO A 196 29.63 37.67 -35.39
CA PRO A 196 30.61 36.59 -35.38
C PRO A 196 31.85 36.89 -36.22
N SER A 197 31.71 37.28 -37.48
CA SER A 197 32.89 37.58 -38.34
C SER A 197 33.75 38.72 -37.80
N SER A 198 33.19 39.72 -37.11
CA SER A 198 34.00 40.77 -36.48
C SER A 198 34.83 40.24 -35.32
N TYR A 199 34.24 39.38 -34.49
CA TYR A 199 34.98 38.74 -33.40
C TYR A 199 36.05 37.78 -33.93
N LEU A 200 35.71 36.96 -34.94
CA LEU A 200 36.65 36.05 -35.59
C LEU A 200 37.81 36.80 -36.28
N GLY A 201 37.53 37.94 -36.92
CA GLY A 201 38.55 38.83 -37.46
C GLY A 201 39.48 39.40 -36.37
N ASN A 202 38.93 39.82 -35.23
CA ASN A 202 39.75 40.26 -34.09
C ASN A 202 40.65 39.13 -33.58
N VAL A 203 40.12 37.90 -33.43
CA VAL A 203 40.93 36.73 -33.07
C VAL A 203 42.04 36.50 -34.10
N ALA A 204 41.71 36.54 -35.40
CA ALA A 204 42.68 36.37 -36.48
C ALA A 204 43.82 37.40 -36.42
N THR A 205 43.52 38.67 -36.14
CA THR A 205 44.56 39.70 -35.95
C THR A 205 45.41 39.48 -34.70
N THR A 206 44.83 38.95 -33.61
CA THR A 206 45.60 38.67 -32.38
C THR A 206 46.55 37.47 -32.49
N ILE A 207 46.31 36.56 -33.44
CA ILE A 207 47.19 35.41 -33.70
C ILE A 207 48.18 35.68 -34.84
N GLU A 208 48.12 36.85 -35.47
CA GLU A 208 49.00 37.25 -36.57
C GLU A 208 50.47 37.23 -36.09
N GLY A 209 51.28 36.36 -36.70
CA GLY A 209 52.68 36.11 -36.28
C GLY A 209 52.92 34.81 -35.51
N ARG A 210 51.88 34.03 -35.17
CA ARG A 210 52.05 32.65 -34.67
C ARG A 210 52.02 31.65 -35.84
N GLU A 211 53.13 30.95 -36.06
CA GLU A 211 53.23 29.97 -37.14
C GLU A 211 52.24 28.81 -36.98
N GLY A 212 51.52 28.49 -38.06
CA GLY A 212 50.56 27.38 -38.13
C GLY A 212 49.20 27.62 -37.45
N TRP A 213 48.96 28.83 -36.92
CA TRP A 213 47.66 29.20 -36.36
C TRP A 213 46.78 29.89 -37.41
N SER A 214 45.49 29.56 -37.45
CA SER A 214 44.52 30.21 -38.36
C SER A 214 43.10 30.15 -37.80
N VAL A 215 42.21 31.01 -38.30
CA VAL A 215 40.79 31.00 -37.95
C VAL A 215 39.96 30.64 -39.18
N GLU A 216 39.10 29.64 -39.07
CA GLU A 216 38.11 29.27 -40.09
C GLU A 216 36.75 29.89 -39.75
N GLU A 217 36.15 30.63 -40.70
CA GLU A 217 34.78 31.15 -40.57
C GLU A 217 33.73 30.09 -40.94
N ARG A 218 33.48 29.15 -40.02
CA ARG A 218 32.46 28.10 -40.18
C ARG A 218 31.50 28.05 -39.00
N ALA A 219 30.25 27.68 -39.24
CA ALA A 219 29.30 27.35 -38.19
C ALA A 219 29.15 25.83 -38.10
N VAL A 220 29.26 25.26 -36.90
CA VAL A 220 29.18 23.81 -36.69
C VAL A 220 28.25 23.50 -35.54
N LEU A 221 27.20 22.72 -35.80
CA LEU A 221 26.36 22.15 -34.75
C LEU A 221 27.03 20.89 -34.20
N GLY A 222 27.19 20.83 -32.88
CA GLY A 222 27.83 19.69 -32.22
C GLY A 222 27.54 19.62 -30.74
N ARG A 223 28.18 18.64 -30.08
CA ARG A 223 28.07 18.44 -28.63
C ARG A 223 29.25 19.06 -27.89
N PHE A 224 28.94 19.98 -26.98
CA PHE A 224 29.93 20.76 -26.23
C PHE A 224 29.53 20.83 -24.74
N PRO A 225 29.84 19.80 -23.94
CA PRO A 225 29.39 19.73 -22.55
C PRO A 225 30.18 20.70 -21.65
N LEU A 226 29.50 21.72 -21.12
CA LEU A 226 30.10 22.71 -20.21
C LEU A 226 29.87 22.43 -18.72
N LEU A 227 29.11 21.39 -18.34
CA LEU A 227 28.73 21.14 -16.94
C LEU A 227 29.94 21.07 -15.99
N LYS A 228 30.98 20.30 -16.36
CA LYS A 228 32.14 20.13 -15.48
C LYS A 228 32.87 21.45 -15.22
N LEU A 229 32.88 22.35 -16.21
CA LEU A 229 33.43 23.68 -16.02
C LEU A 229 32.59 24.50 -15.04
N ARG A 230 31.26 24.45 -15.14
CA ARG A 230 30.38 25.16 -14.19
C ARG A 230 30.61 24.70 -12.76
N LEU A 231 30.79 23.39 -12.55
CA LEU A 231 31.15 22.83 -11.24
C LEU A 231 32.53 23.30 -10.77
N TYR A 232 33.50 23.41 -11.67
CA TYR A 232 34.82 23.97 -11.35
C TYR A 232 34.73 25.45 -10.96
N GLU A 233 33.97 26.25 -11.71
CA GLU A 233 33.74 27.68 -11.42
C GLU A 233 33.06 27.86 -10.06
N ASP A 234 32.05 27.04 -9.75
CA ASP A 234 31.34 27.08 -8.46
C ASP A 234 32.25 26.68 -7.29
N LEU A 235 33.00 25.59 -7.42
CA LEU A 235 33.99 25.18 -6.40
C LEU A 235 35.09 26.22 -6.20
N THR A 236 35.51 26.90 -7.27
CA THR A 236 36.49 27.99 -7.18
C THR A 236 35.89 29.20 -6.46
N ALA A 237 34.64 29.55 -6.76
CA ALA A 237 33.94 30.66 -6.11
C ALA A 237 33.67 30.42 -4.63
N GLN A 238 33.48 29.16 -4.21
CA GLN A 238 33.21 28.77 -2.82
C GLN A 238 34.44 28.19 -2.09
N GLU A 239 35.64 28.38 -2.63
CA GLU A 239 36.86 27.72 -2.13
C GLU A 239 37.12 28.00 -0.64
N GLU A 240 37.03 29.26 -0.22
CA GLU A 240 37.21 29.64 1.19
C GLU A 240 36.22 28.94 2.12
N ARG A 241 34.94 28.87 1.72
CA ARG A 241 33.91 28.17 2.48
C ARG A 241 34.17 26.67 2.53
N ALA A 242 34.56 26.06 1.42
CA ALA A 242 34.87 24.64 1.33
C ALA A 242 36.03 24.28 2.29
N LEU A 243 37.10 25.07 2.33
CA LEU A 243 38.24 24.87 3.23
C LEU A 243 37.85 24.99 4.71
N SER A 244 36.91 25.87 5.03
CA SER A 244 36.42 26.07 6.40
C SER A 244 35.33 25.07 6.84
N HIS A 245 34.85 24.18 5.97
CA HIS A 245 33.70 23.34 6.29
C HIS A 245 34.09 21.97 6.91
N PRO A 246 33.56 21.59 8.08
CA PRO A 246 33.96 20.34 8.77
C PRO A 246 33.73 19.07 7.93
N LEU A 247 32.60 18.97 7.21
CA LEU A 247 32.33 17.83 6.31
C LEU A 247 33.35 17.70 5.16
N ILE A 248 33.82 18.83 4.62
CA ILE A 248 34.80 18.82 3.52
C ILE A 248 36.16 18.38 4.04
N ALA A 249 36.54 18.83 5.23
CA ALA A 249 37.75 18.35 5.91
C ALA A 249 37.67 16.83 6.18
N ALA A 250 36.51 16.32 6.63
CA ALA A 250 36.29 14.89 6.81
C ALA A 250 36.42 14.10 5.50
N LEU A 251 35.87 14.60 4.39
CA LEU A 251 36.03 14.00 3.06
C LEU A 251 37.48 14.06 2.56
N ALA A 252 38.28 15.05 2.99
CA ALA A 252 39.72 15.11 2.75
C ALA A 252 40.55 14.18 3.67
N GLY A 253 39.87 13.38 4.50
CA GLY A 253 40.46 12.37 5.37
C GLY A 253 40.79 12.83 6.79
N GLN A 254 40.25 13.98 7.24
CA GLN A 254 40.31 14.44 8.63
C GLN A 254 38.97 14.14 9.33
N ILE A 255 38.70 12.86 9.58
CA ILE A 255 37.40 12.39 10.12
C ILE A 255 37.08 13.04 11.48
N GLU A 256 38.11 13.40 12.24
CA GLU A 256 37.98 14.06 13.53
C GLU A 256 37.25 15.42 13.44
N ALA A 257 37.32 16.10 12.29
CA ALA A 257 36.60 17.35 12.04
C ALA A 257 35.07 17.18 12.16
N LEU A 258 34.54 15.95 12.05
CA LEU A 258 33.12 15.68 12.28
C LEU A 258 32.68 16.00 13.72
N ALA A 259 33.60 16.03 14.70
CA ALA A 259 33.29 16.40 16.07
C ALA A 259 32.88 17.88 16.24
N GLU A 260 33.20 18.73 15.27
CA GLU A 260 32.78 20.14 15.25
C GLU A 260 31.35 20.32 14.74
N LEU A 261 30.75 19.28 14.15
CA LEU A 261 29.34 19.30 13.78
C LEU A 261 28.48 19.16 15.04
N PRO A 262 27.26 19.73 15.05
CA PRO A 262 26.37 19.64 16.20
C PRO A 262 26.18 18.18 16.63
N ALA A 263 26.56 17.86 17.86
CA ALA A 263 26.26 16.58 18.47
C ALA A 263 24.76 16.53 18.76
N VAL A 264 24.02 15.94 17.83
CA VAL A 264 22.58 15.74 17.95
C VAL A 264 22.35 14.38 18.62
N MET A 265 21.65 14.38 19.75
CA MET A 265 21.14 13.14 20.32
C MET A 265 20.08 12.58 19.37
N VAL A 266 20.27 11.34 18.92
CA VAL A 266 19.35 10.64 18.01
C VAL A 266 18.69 9.53 18.81
N PRO A 267 17.37 9.32 18.69
CA PRO A 267 16.73 8.16 19.29
C PRO A 267 17.36 6.87 18.77
N SER A 268 17.57 5.90 19.65
CA SER A 268 17.95 4.56 19.20
C SER A 268 16.78 3.90 18.47
N LEU A 269 17.05 2.86 17.67
CA LEU A 269 15.98 2.09 17.03
C LEU A 269 15.04 1.48 18.07
N ALA A 270 15.58 1.02 19.20
CA ALA A 270 14.77 0.48 20.30
C ALA A 270 13.85 1.54 20.91
N ASP A 271 14.27 2.81 20.98
CA ASP A 271 13.44 3.91 21.51
C ASP A 271 12.29 4.26 20.54
N LEU A 272 12.52 4.10 19.23
CA LEU A 272 11.49 4.32 18.20
C LEU A 272 10.58 3.10 18.02
N GLU A 273 11.11 1.88 18.14
CA GLU A 273 10.33 0.63 18.13
C GLU A 273 9.41 0.54 19.36
N ARG A 274 9.88 1.03 20.52
CA ARG A 274 9.05 1.19 21.72
C ARG A 274 8.20 2.46 21.71
N ASP A 275 8.40 3.30 20.70
CA ASP A 275 7.66 4.54 20.44
C ASP A 275 7.68 5.56 21.61
N ASP A 276 8.61 5.40 22.56
CA ASP A 276 8.80 6.26 23.73
C ASP A 276 9.34 7.65 23.36
N ALA A 277 9.93 7.77 22.15
CA ALA A 277 10.66 8.93 21.66
C ALA A 277 10.24 9.42 20.26
N SER A 278 9.14 8.91 19.69
CA SER A 278 8.64 9.38 18.38
C SER A 278 8.19 10.85 18.48
N GLU A 279 9.10 11.74 18.07
CA GLU A 279 8.86 13.18 17.98
C GLU A 279 8.38 13.61 16.59
N SER A 280 8.30 12.68 15.62
CA SER A 280 7.93 12.95 14.23
C SER A 280 6.46 13.34 14.14
N GLN A 281 6.20 14.65 14.13
CA GLN A 281 4.82 15.17 14.22
C GLN A 281 4.18 15.41 12.86
N TYR A 282 4.95 15.30 11.77
CA TYR A 282 4.56 15.74 10.43
C TYR A 282 5.00 14.74 9.35
N LEU A 283 4.80 13.44 9.61
CA LEU A 283 4.94 12.39 8.61
C LEU A 283 3.88 12.55 7.51
N LEU A 284 4.33 12.65 6.25
CA LEU A 284 3.46 12.79 5.08
C LEU A 284 2.97 11.44 4.55
N LEU A 285 3.81 10.42 4.74
CA LEU A 285 3.67 9.04 4.29
C LEU A 285 4.08 8.13 5.45
N ASP A 286 3.68 6.87 5.37
CA ASP A 286 4.06 5.86 6.37
C ASP A 286 5.58 5.77 6.53
N ALA A 287 6.05 5.42 7.72
CA ALA A 287 7.46 5.23 7.99
C ALA A 287 7.63 4.06 8.94
N ASP A 288 8.60 3.18 8.65
CA ASP A 288 9.08 2.21 9.62
C ASP A 288 10.03 2.91 10.63
N PRO A 289 10.35 2.27 11.78
CA PRO A 289 11.22 2.88 12.79
C PRO A 289 12.61 3.30 12.27
N ALA A 290 13.16 2.61 11.26
CA ALA A 290 14.45 2.98 10.68
C ALA A 290 14.35 4.22 9.78
N GLN A 291 13.28 4.35 9.01
CA GLN A 291 12.96 5.55 8.24
C GLN A 291 12.66 6.72 9.17
N GLU A 292 11.92 6.48 10.25
CA GLU A 292 11.61 7.50 11.26
C GLU A 292 12.88 8.04 11.92
N ARG A 293 13.82 7.15 12.27
CA ARG A 293 15.13 7.55 12.78
C ARG A 293 15.83 8.52 11.83
N ALA A 294 15.82 8.24 10.52
CA ALA A 294 16.41 9.12 9.51
C ALA A 294 15.70 10.48 9.46
N ILE A 295 14.37 10.48 9.56
CA ILE A 295 13.55 11.70 9.55
C ILE A 295 13.87 12.59 10.76
N VAL A 296 13.86 12.03 11.96
CA VAL A 296 14.20 12.77 13.20
C VAL A 296 15.65 13.25 13.18
N SER A 297 16.59 12.42 12.70
CA SER A 297 18.00 12.80 12.57
C SER A 297 18.17 14.04 11.69
N ALA A 298 17.52 14.05 10.52
CA ALA A 298 17.57 15.17 9.59
C ALA A 298 16.89 16.42 10.18
N ALA A 299 15.70 16.25 10.77
CA ALA A 299 14.95 17.32 11.39
C ALA A 299 15.72 17.99 12.54
N ARG A 300 16.55 17.24 13.27
CA ARG A 300 17.43 17.77 14.33
C ARG A 300 18.75 18.34 13.81
N GLY A 301 19.03 18.25 12.51
CA GLY A 301 20.20 18.86 11.87
C GLY A 301 21.43 17.96 11.81
N GLN A 302 21.27 16.65 12.02
CA GLN A 302 22.38 15.70 11.88
C GLN A 302 22.70 15.45 10.41
N SER A 303 23.99 15.36 10.09
CA SER A 303 24.48 14.90 8.79
C SER A 303 24.71 13.39 8.83
N PHE A 304 24.15 12.64 7.87
CA PHE A 304 24.29 11.18 7.81
C PHE A 304 24.13 10.66 6.36
N VAL A 305 24.54 9.42 6.15
CA VAL A 305 24.32 8.68 4.90
C VAL A 305 23.13 7.74 5.10
N LEU A 306 22.13 7.85 4.23
CA LEU A 306 20.99 6.94 4.21
C LEU A 306 21.16 5.92 3.09
N GLN A 307 21.27 4.64 3.45
CA GLN A 307 21.37 3.54 2.50
C GLN A 307 20.18 2.60 2.66
N GLY A 308 19.60 2.19 1.52
CA GLY A 308 18.53 1.21 1.49
C GLY A 308 18.54 0.41 0.19
N PRO A 309 18.20 -0.88 0.18
CA PRO A 309 17.96 -1.67 -1.05
C PRO A 309 16.87 -1.06 -1.97
N PRO A 310 16.82 -1.39 -3.27
CA PRO A 310 15.72 -0.96 -4.13
C PRO A 310 14.37 -1.45 -3.56
N GLY A 311 13.34 -0.59 -3.61
CA GLY A 311 12.01 -0.90 -3.06
C GLY A 311 11.78 -0.53 -1.58
N THR A 312 12.82 -0.18 -0.80
CA THR A 312 12.67 0.12 0.64
C THR A 312 12.24 1.56 0.96
N GLY A 313 11.40 2.16 0.12
CA GLY A 313 10.79 3.47 0.44
C GLY A 313 11.72 4.68 0.46
N LYS A 314 12.95 4.65 -0.09
CA LYS A 314 13.91 5.79 -0.05
C LYS A 314 13.29 7.15 -0.41
N THR A 315 12.55 7.21 -1.52
CA THR A 315 11.90 8.44 -1.98
C THR A 315 10.79 8.91 -1.03
N GLN A 316 10.12 7.97 -0.37
CA GLN A 316 9.13 8.23 0.67
C GLN A 316 9.79 8.76 1.95
N THR A 317 10.92 8.19 2.35
CA THR A 317 11.73 8.72 3.47
C THR A 317 12.22 10.15 3.19
N ILE A 318 12.68 10.45 1.96
CA ILE A 318 13.07 11.82 1.57
C ILE A 318 11.88 12.78 1.65
N ALA A 319 10.71 12.40 1.15
CA ALA A 319 9.51 13.22 1.23
C ALA A 319 9.14 13.52 2.69
N ASN A 320 9.18 12.51 3.57
CA ASN A 320 8.95 12.70 5.00
C ASN A 320 9.99 13.59 5.66
N ILE A 321 11.28 13.47 5.32
CA ILE A 321 12.35 14.38 5.79
C ILE A 321 12.00 15.83 5.41
N ILE A 322 11.61 16.07 4.15
CA ILE A 322 11.23 17.40 3.66
C ILE A 322 10.03 17.94 4.43
N GLY A 323 8.98 17.12 4.61
CA GLY A 323 7.78 17.49 5.36
C GLY A 323 8.09 17.89 6.81
N GLU A 324 8.86 17.08 7.52
CA GLU A 324 9.24 17.33 8.91
C GLU A 324 10.12 18.59 9.04
N CYS A 325 11.09 18.77 8.15
CA CYS A 325 11.95 19.95 8.14
C CYS A 325 11.17 21.23 7.82
N ALA A 326 10.26 21.16 6.84
CA ALA A 326 9.40 22.29 6.47
C ALA A 326 8.45 22.67 7.61
N ALA A 327 7.87 21.68 8.31
CA ALA A 327 7.04 21.91 9.48
C ALA A 327 7.83 22.53 10.65
N ALA A 328 9.12 22.21 10.78
CA ALA A 328 10.05 22.86 11.70
C ALA A 328 10.51 24.27 11.24
N GLY A 329 9.96 24.79 10.13
CA GLY A 329 10.29 26.12 9.59
C GLY A 329 11.65 26.19 8.89
N LYS A 330 12.23 25.06 8.49
CA LYS A 330 13.52 25.00 7.80
C LYS A 330 13.36 25.05 6.28
N SER A 331 14.31 25.66 5.59
CA SER A 331 14.46 25.56 4.14
C SER A 331 15.22 24.29 3.77
N VAL A 332 14.73 23.54 2.78
CA VAL A 332 15.37 22.31 2.32
C VAL A 332 15.77 22.44 0.85
N LEU A 333 17.04 22.15 0.55
CA LEU A 333 17.55 22.02 -0.82
C LEU A 333 17.80 20.54 -1.11
N LEU A 334 17.03 19.98 -2.04
CA LEU A 334 17.25 18.62 -2.53
C LEU A 334 18.08 18.66 -3.82
N VAL A 335 19.21 17.96 -3.84
CA VAL A 335 20.10 17.85 -5.00
C VAL A 335 20.18 16.40 -5.44
N SER A 336 20.09 16.15 -6.74
CA SER A 336 20.18 14.80 -7.34
C SER A 336 20.88 14.88 -8.69
N GLY A 337 21.67 13.86 -9.03
CA GLY A 337 22.26 13.72 -10.36
C GLY A 337 21.29 13.21 -11.44
N ARG A 338 20.02 12.94 -11.09
CA ARG A 338 18.96 12.48 -12.01
C ARG A 338 17.65 13.22 -11.75
N MET A 339 17.02 13.74 -12.81
CA MET A 339 15.71 14.41 -12.74
C MET A 339 14.60 13.50 -12.23
N ALA A 340 14.54 12.26 -12.74
CA ALA A 340 13.49 11.31 -12.36
C ALA A 340 13.39 11.08 -10.84
N SER A 341 14.51 11.20 -10.11
CA SER A 341 14.52 11.13 -8.65
C SER A 341 13.92 12.38 -7.99
N LEU A 342 14.18 13.57 -8.55
CA LEU A 342 13.56 14.83 -8.09
C LEU A 342 12.06 14.83 -8.39
N ASP A 343 11.67 14.45 -9.61
CA ASP A 343 10.27 14.39 -10.04
C ASP A 343 9.47 13.41 -9.18
N ALA A 344 10.05 12.24 -8.85
CA ALA A 344 9.41 11.26 -7.98
C ALA A 344 9.22 11.74 -6.53
N VAL A 345 10.10 12.62 -6.03
CA VAL A 345 9.90 13.27 -4.72
C VAL A 345 8.84 14.36 -4.84
N HIS A 346 8.94 15.21 -5.87
CA HIS A 346 8.00 16.30 -6.11
C HIS A 346 6.56 15.79 -6.28
N GLN A 347 6.37 14.68 -7.00
CA GLN A 347 5.06 14.04 -7.15
C GLN A 347 4.50 13.61 -5.79
N ARG A 348 5.29 12.94 -4.94
CA ARG A 348 4.86 12.54 -3.58
C ARG A 348 4.46 13.73 -2.71
N LEU A 349 5.19 14.86 -2.82
CA LEU A 349 4.85 16.09 -2.11
C LEU A 349 3.57 16.72 -2.68
N SER A 350 3.42 16.71 -4.00
CA SER A 350 2.24 17.21 -4.72
C SER A 350 0.98 16.42 -4.38
N ASP A 351 1.07 15.08 -4.31
CA ASP A 351 -0.01 14.18 -3.89
C ASP A 351 -0.50 14.49 -2.46
N LYS A 352 0.35 15.13 -1.65
CA LYS A 352 0.03 15.60 -0.29
C LYS A 352 -0.27 17.10 -0.21
N ASN A 353 -0.51 17.75 -1.36
CA ASN A 353 -0.78 19.19 -1.50
C ASN A 353 0.35 20.10 -1.00
N LEU A 354 1.60 19.64 -1.05
CA LEU A 354 2.80 20.42 -0.73
C LEU A 354 3.61 20.82 -1.98
N GLY A 355 3.11 20.51 -3.17
CA GLY A 355 3.74 20.87 -4.45
C GLY A 355 3.96 22.38 -4.58
N ASP A 356 2.97 23.19 -4.17
CA ASP A 356 3.03 24.66 -4.22
C ASP A 356 4.12 25.25 -3.31
N LEU A 357 4.65 24.49 -2.34
CA LEU A 357 5.78 24.92 -1.49
C LEU A 357 7.14 24.60 -2.12
N CYS A 358 7.16 23.87 -3.24
CA CYS A 358 8.37 23.42 -3.90
C CYS A 358 8.76 24.38 -5.03
N LEU A 359 10.01 24.83 -5.03
CA LEU A 359 10.58 25.56 -6.17
C LEU A 359 11.43 24.61 -7.02
N LEU A 360 10.94 24.30 -8.23
CA LEU A 360 11.67 23.45 -9.18
C LEU A 360 12.67 24.27 -10.00
N ALA A 361 13.83 24.52 -9.41
CA ALA A 361 14.93 25.26 -10.03
C ALA A 361 15.83 24.36 -10.90
N HIS A 362 15.29 23.74 -11.95
CA HIS A 362 16.08 23.01 -12.95
C HIS A 362 16.26 23.85 -14.25
N SER A 363 17.48 23.86 -14.82
CA SER A 363 17.99 25.00 -15.59
C SER A 363 17.59 25.08 -17.07
N LEU A 364 16.91 24.09 -17.65
CA LEU A 364 16.66 24.08 -19.11
C LEU A 364 15.20 24.19 -19.54
N LYS A 365 14.26 23.63 -18.77
CA LYS A 365 12.82 23.72 -19.08
C LYS A 365 12.12 24.87 -18.39
N THR A 366 12.71 25.42 -17.33
CA THR A 366 12.08 26.48 -16.55
C THR A 366 12.61 27.82 -17.02
N SER A 367 11.89 28.46 -17.95
CA SER A 367 12.16 29.86 -18.30
C SER A 367 12.17 30.72 -17.03
N LYS A 368 12.98 31.80 -17.00
CA LYS A 368 12.99 32.75 -15.87
C LYS A 368 11.56 33.22 -15.54
N ARG A 369 10.73 33.34 -16.57
CA ARG A 369 9.31 33.68 -16.46
C ARG A 369 8.51 32.62 -15.68
N ASN A 370 8.76 31.34 -15.90
CA ASN A 370 8.10 30.26 -15.17
C ASN A 370 8.50 30.25 -13.69
N ILE A 371 9.78 30.45 -13.37
CA ILE A 371 10.27 30.57 -11.98
C ILE A 371 9.58 31.75 -11.28
N LEU A 372 9.56 32.92 -11.94
CA LEU A 372 8.90 34.11 -11.42
C LEU A 372 7.40 33.87 -11.21
N SER A 373 6.71 33.24 -12.17
CA SER A 373 5.28 32.92 -12.00
C SER A 373 5.02 31.93 -10.87
N GLN A 374 5.90 30.95 -10.65
CA GLN A 374 5.77 30.02 -9.53
C GLN A 374 5.96 30.75 -8.19
N LEU A 375 6.95 31.64 -8.10
CA LEU A 375 7.16 32.47 -6.91
C LEU A 375 5.98 33.40 -6.66
N GLU A 376 5.46 34.05 -7.70
CA GLU A 376 4.26 34.89 -7.63
C GLU A 376 3.05 34.09 -7.16
N GLN A 377 2.81 32.90 -7.72
CA GLN A 377 1.72 32.01 -7.30
C GLN A 377 1.88 31.59 -5.83
N THR A 378 3.08 31.22 -5.41
CA THR A 378 3.37 30.80 -4.04
C THR A 378 3.15 31.95 -3.05
N MET A 379 3.59 33.16 -3.39
CA MET A 379 3.39 34.36 -2.57
C MET A 379 1.93 34.86 -2.58
N ALA A 380 1.23 34.71 -3.70
CA ALA A 380 -0.18 35.11 -3.86
C ALA A 380 -1.14 34.09 -3.23
N SER A 381 -0.69 32.85 -3.03
CA SER A 381 -1.44 31.84 -2.30
C SER A 381 -1.63 32.37 -0.87
N PRO A 382 -2.85 32.79 -0.48
CA PRO A 382 -3.08 33.31 0.85
C PRO A 382 -2.68 32.21 1.80
N GLY A 383 -1.65 32.45 2.61
CA GLY A 383 -1.12 31.46 3.53
C GLY A 383 -2.28 30.79 4.24
N LYS A 384 -2.58 29.53 3.89
CA LYS A 384 -3.58 28.69 4.56
C LYS A 384 -3.18 28.38 6.02
N ALA A 385 -2.28 29.18 6.59
CA ALA A 385 -2.00 29.36 8.01
C ALA A 385 -3.14 30.06 8.77
N THR A 386 -4.29 30.30 8.15
CA THR A 386 -5.57 30.60 8.83
C THR A 386 -6.45 29.36 9.02
N GLY A 387 -5.86 28.17 9.14
CA GLY A 387 -6.39 27.20 10.09
C GLY A 387 -6.26 27.83 11.47
N GLY A 388 -7.33 28.48 11.96
CA GLY A 388 -7.35 29.20 13.24
C GLY A 388 -6.91 28.33 14.42
N ALA A 389 -6.87 28.91 15.62
CA ALA A 389 -6.58 28.18 16.86
C ALA A 389 -7.36 26.85 16.98
N THR A 390 -8.54 26.76 16.37
CA THR A 390 -9.39 25.57 16.25
C THR A 390 -8.77 24.41 15.47
N VAL A 391 -8.09 24.64 14.33
CA VAL A 391 -7.45 23.57 13.55
C VAL A 391 -6.21 23.03 14.28
N ARG A 392 -5.46 23.92 14.94
CA ARG A 392 -4.33 23.50 15.79
C ARG A 392 -4.80 22.70 16.99
N ALA A 393 -5.88 23.13 17.64
CA ALA A 393 -6.47 22.41 18.77
C ALA A 393 -7.03 21.04 18.36
N ALA A 394 -7.73 20.94 17.22
CA ALA A 394 -8.21 19.67 16.69
C ALA A 394 -7.06 18.70 16.40
N ARG A 395 -6.01 19.17 15.71
CA ARG A 395 -4.81 18.34 15.48
C ARG A 395 -4.08 17.97 16.75
N GLN A 396 -4.06 18.84 17.76
CA GLN A 396 -3.48 18.52 19.06
C GLN A 396 -4.26 17.41 19.76
N LYS A 397 -5.59 17.43 19.68
CA LYS A 397 -6.45 16.38 20.22
C LYS A 397 -6.21 15.03 19.52
N GLU A 398 -6.20 15.01 18.19
CA GLU A 398 -5.89 13.80 17.41
C GLU A 398 -4.51 13.21 17.77
N ARG A 399 -3.51 14.08 18.04
CA ARG A 399 -2.18 13.67 18.48
C ARG A 399 -2.20 13.01 19.87
N GLU A 400 -2.95 13.59 20.81
CA GLU A 400 -3.10 13.01 22.15
C GLU A 400 -3.83 11.66 22.11
N GLU A 401 -4.85 11.53 21.26
CA GLU A 401 -5.55 10.26 21.00
C GLU A 401 -4.60 9.22 20.40
N MET A 402 -3.81 9.59 19.37
CA MET A 402 -2.81 8.71 18.77
C MET A 402 -1.78 8.23 19.79
N LYS A 403 -1.25 9.14 20.62
CA LYS A 403 -0.31 8.80 21.70
C LYS A 403 -0.91 7.82 22.69
N THR A 404 -2.18 8.02 23.06
CA THR A 404 -2.90 7.15 24.00
C THR A 404 -3.13 5.75 23.41
N LEU A 405 -3.54 5.66 22.15
CA LEU A 405 -3.75 4.39 21.45
C LEU A 405 -2.45 3.61 21.29
N ARG A 406 -1.35 4.30 20.92
CA ARG A 406 0.00 3.71 20.85
C ARG A 406 0.43 3.16 22.20
N GLY A 407 0.28 3.94 23.28
CA GLY A 407 0.59 3.48 24.63
C GLY A 407 -0.13 2.19 25.00
N ARG A 408 -1.43 2.07 24.69
CA ARG A 408 -2.22 0.85 24.93
C ARG A 408 -1.73 -0.36 24.12
N LEU A 409 -1.29 -0.16 22.87
CA LEU A 409 -0.74 -1.23 22.03
C LEU A 409 0.62 -1.73 22.56
N ASN A 410 1.46 -0.80 23.01
CA ASN A 410 2.76 -1.12 23.59
C ASN A 410 2.59 -1.85 24.92
N GLU A 411 1.69 -1.39 25.79
CA GLU A 411 1.35 -2.09 27.05
C GLU A 411 0.89 -3.54 26.82
N PHE A 412 0.08 -3.77 25.78
CA PHE A 412 -0.36 -5.12 25.42
C PHE A 412 0.81 -6.00 24.95
N THR A 413 1.66 -5.47 24.07
CA THR A 413 2.86 -6.17 23.57
C THR A 413 3.81 -6.50 24.73
N ASP A 414 4.08 -5.53 25.60
CA ASP A 414 4.87 -5.72 26.81
C ASP A 414 4.26 -6.77 27.73
N ALA A 415 2.94 -6.76 27.93
CA ALA A 415 2.27 -7.77 28.73
C ALA A 415 2.40 -9.18 28.13
N LEU A 416 2.36 -9.34 26.82
CA LEU A 416 2.54 -10.64 26.16
C LEU A 416 3.96 -11.18 26.31
N HIS A 417 4.97 -10.33 26.17
CA HIS A 417 6.39 -10.70 26.18
C HIS A 417 7.05 -10.64 27.57
N ARG A 418 6.39 -10.05 28.57
CA ARG A 418 6.88 -10.03 29.95
C ARG A 418 6.97 -11.45 30.52
N LYS A 419 8.17 -11.83 30.95
CA LYS A 419 8.40 -13.07 31.69
C LYS A 419 7.72 -13.00 33.05
N ARG A 420 6.96 -14.04 33.38
CA ARG A 420 6.19 -14.14 34.62
C ARG A 420 6.81 -15.22 35.51
N GLU A 421 7.12 -14.82 36.73
CA GLU A 421 7.58 -15.74 37.77
C GLU A 421 6.38 -16.47 38.40
N PRO A 422 6.57 -17.71 38.89
CA PRO A 422 7.82 -18.47 39.01
C PRO A 422 8.20 -19.33 37.79
N LEU A 423 7.39 -19.31 36.73
CA LEU A 423 7.61 -20.13 35.53
C LEU A 423 8.78 -19.62 34.67
N GLY A 424 9.13 -18.33 34.79
CA GLY A 424 10.21 -17.69 34.03
C GLY A 424 9.91 -17.54 32.54
N MET A 425 8.64 -17.70 32.12
CA MET A 425 8.19 -17.64 30.72
C MET A 425 7.19 -16.51 30.49
N SER A 426 7.17 -16.01 29.27
CA SER A 426 6.16 -15.08 28.77
C SER A 426 4.92 -15.82 28.25
N VAL A 427 3.79 -15.12 28.14
CA VAL A 427 2.56 -15.70 27.56
C VAL A 427 2.79 -16.05 26.09
N TYR A 428 3.58 -15.23 25.37
CA TYR A 428 3.99 -15.51 24.00
C TYR A 428 4.78 -16.83 23.88
N GLU A 429 5.77 -17.05 24.73
CA GLU A 429 6.57 -18.29 24.73
C GLU A 429 5.70 -19.51 25.10
N ALA A 430 4.81 -19.38 26.08
CA ALA A 430 3.91 -20.46 26.47
C ALA A 430 2.93 -20.83 25.33
N ALA A 431 2.32 -19.83 24.69
CA ALA A 431 1.43 -20.03 23.55
C ALA A 431 2.15 -20.67 22.35
N GLY A 432 3.38 -20.24 22.06
CA GLY A 432 4.23 -20.85 21.02
C GLY A 432 4.50 -22.33 21.28
N ARG A 433 4.94 -22.67 22.50
CA ARG A 433 5.18 -24.08 22.89
C ARG A 433 3.92 -24.93 22.80
N THR A 434 2.76 -24.39 23.20
CA THR A 434 1.49 -25.12 23.05
C THR A 434 1.13 -25.32 21.59
N ALA A 435 1.34 -24.32 20.73
CA ALA A 435 1.04 -24.44 19.29
C ALA A 435 1.92 -25.49 18.61
N ASP A 436 3.22 -25.50 18.90
CA ASP A 436 4.17 -26.51 18.40
C ASP A 436 3.76 -27.92 18.85
N ALA A 437 3.45 -28.09 20.14
CA ALA A 437 3.00 -29.37 20.69
C ALA A 437 1.65 -29.83 20.09
N THR A 438 0.73 -28.90 19.84
CA THR A 438 -0.59 -29.21 19.25
C THR A 438 -0.43 -29.66 17.80
N HIS A 439 0.48 -29.05 17.04
CA HIS A 439 0.79 -29.45 15.66
C HIS A 439 1.30 -30.90 15.60
N GLU A 440 2.20 -31.28 16.52
CA GLU A 440 2.71 -32.66 16.65
C GLU A 440 1.61 -33.64 17.09
N LEU A 441 0.69 -33.24 17.99
CA LEU A 441 -0.41 -34.06 18.50
C LEU A 441 -1.50 -34.35 17.45
N THR A 442 -1.76 -33.44 16.50
CA THR A 442 -2.73 -33.66 15.41
C THR A 442 -2.40 -34.86 14.52
N VAL A 443 -1.13 -35.30 14.49
CA VAL A 443 -0.68 -36.44 13.67
C VAL A 443 -0.97 -37.79 14.36
N ALA A 444 -1.18 -37.81 15.68
CA ALA A 444 -1.19 -39.04 16.47
C ALA A 444 -2.46 -39.30 17.31
N ALA A 445 -3.45 -38.40 17.33
CA ALA A 445 -4.71 -38.57 18.07
C ALA A 445 -4.52 -39.00 19.55
N VAL A 446 -3.50 -38.47 20.22
CA VAL A 446 -3.16 -38.83 21.60
C VAL A 446 -3.99 -37.99 22.59
N PRO A 447 -4.69 -38.60 23.56
CA PRO A 447 -5.40 -37.86 24.60
C PRO A 447 -4.42 -37.08 25.50
N PRO A 448 -4.74 -35.83 25.87
CA PRO A 448 -3.84 -35.00 26.68
C PRO A 448 -3.71 -35.55 28.10
N LEU A 449 -2.48 -35.64 28.59
CA LEU A 449 -2.19 -35.98 29.99
C LEU A 449 -2.42 -34.72 30.85
N VAL A 450 -3.50 -34.72 31.65
CA VAL A 450 -3.84 -33.57 32.52
C VAL A 450 -3.22 -33.77 33.89
N PHE A 451 -2.30 -32.86 34.26
CA PHE A 451 -1.79 -32.79 35.62
C PHE A 451 -2.67 -31.86 36.48
N PRO A 452 -3.09 -32.28 37.68
CA PRO A 452 -3.85 -31.41 38.58
C PRO A 452 -2.91 -30.35 39.18
N VAL A 453 -2.94 -29.15 38.60
CA VAL A 453 -2.27 -27.97 39.13
C VAL A 453 -3.28 -27.13 39.92
N ARG A 454 -2.98 -26.80 41.17
CA ARG A 454 -3.89 -26.00 42.02
C ARG A 454 -4.06 -24.57 41.50
N GLU A 455 -2.95 -23.87 41.25
CA GLU A 455 -2.95 -22.53 40.66
C GLU A 455 -1.80 -22.42 39.65
N ILE A 456 -2.11 -22.13 38.39
CA ILE A 456 -1.13 -22.08 37.28
C ILE A 456 -0.01 -21.07 37.55
N LYS A 457 -0.34 -19.97 38.26
CA LYS A 457 0.60 -18.91 38.60
C LYS A 457 1.68 -19.33 39.61
N ASP A 458 1.57 -20.49 40.25
CA ASP A 458 2.53 -20.97 41.25
C ASP A 458 3.48 -22.03 40.68
N VAL A 459 3.30 -22.42 39.40
CA VAL A 459 4.12 -23.45 38.76
C VAL A 459 5.48 -22.88 38.39
N SER A 460 6.54 -23.40 39.00
CA SER A 460 7.91 -23.03 38.63
C SER A 460 8.41 -23.80 37.41
N PHE A 461 9.47 -23.29 36.79
CA PHE A 461 10.17 -24.01 35.72
C PHE A 461 10.62 -25.41 36.18
N ASP A 462 11.17 -25.52 37.39
CA ASP A 462 11.61 -26.80 37.96
C ASP A 462 10.47 -27.80 38.15
N GLN A 463 9.29 -27.31 38.56
CA GLN A 463 8.10 -28.15 38.70
C GLN A 463 7.62 -28.66 37.33
N LEU A 464 7.59 -27.78 36.32
CA LEU A 464 7.25 -28.18 34.95
C LEU A 464 8.23 -29.22 34.41
N SER A 465 9.54 -28.98 34.54
CA SER A 465 10.57 -29.94 34.10
C SER A 465 10.50 -31.27 34.86
N ALA A 466 10.17 -31.25 36.15
CA ALA A 466 9.97 -32.49 36.92
C ALA A 466 8.72 -33.27 36.45
N MET A 467 7.66 -32.58 36.03
CA MET A 467 6.46 -33.19 35.45
C MET A 467 6.76 -33.79 34.08
N GLU A 468 7.49 -33.08 33.22
CA GLU A 468 7.97 -33.57 31.92
C GLU A 468 8.87 -34.80 32.09
N ALA A 469 9.84 -34.76 33.00
CA ALA A 469 10.73 -35.88 33.28
C ALA A 469 9.96 -37.13 33.75
N LYS A 470 8.98 -36.96 34.64
CA LYS A 470 8.11 -38.07 35.08
C LYS A 470 7.24 -38.61 33.95
N ALA A 471 6.72 -37.75 33.08
CA ALA A 471 5.96 -38.19 31.91
C ALA A 471 6.83 -39.04 30.97
N CYS A 472 8.08 -38.63 30.72
CA CYS A 472 9.05 -39.42 29.96
C CYS A 472 9.42 -40.75 30.64
N GLU A 473 9.60 -40.75 31.97
CA GLU A 473 9.88 -41.97 32.74
C GLU A 473 8.73 -42.99 32.64
N ILE A 474 7.47 -42.52 32.73
CA ILE A 474 6.28 -43.36 32.55
C ILE A 474 6.20 -43.89 31.11
N ALA A 475 6.45 -43.04 30.12
CA ALA A 475 6.48 -43.44 28.71
C ALA A 475 7.55 -44.51 28.42
N GLY A 476 8.70 -44.46 29.12
CA GLY A 476 9.78 -45.45 29.01
C GLY A 476 9.47 -46.81 29.65
N ASN A 477 8.42 -46.92 30.47
CA ASN A 477 8.09 -48.12 31.23
C ASN A 477 6.98 -48.93 30.53
N SER A 478 7.34 -49.57 29.40
CA SER A 478 6.42 -50.32 28.53
C SER A 478 5.62 -51.44 29.21
N ALA A 479 6.10 -51.95 30.35
CA ALA A 479 5.43 -52.98 31.14
C ALA A 479 4.17 -52.48 31.88
N LEU A 480 4.05 -51.17 32.14
CA LEU A 480 2.87 -50.57 32.79
C LEU A 480 1.85 -50.04 31.77
N THR A 481 2.31 -49.67 30.58
CA THR A 481 1.49 -48.98 29.57
C THR A 481 0.97 -49.91 28.48
N GLY A 482 1.62 -51.06 28.21
CA GLY A 482 1.17 -52.05 27.22
C GLY A 482 1.07 -51.48 25.79
N SER A 483 1.01 -52.34 24.76
CA SER A 483 0.55 -51.92 23.44
C SER A 483 -0.97 -51.69 23.48
N GLU A 484 -1.47 -50.72 22.69
CA GLU A 484 -2.89 -50.36 22.62
C GLU A 484 -3.79 -51.60 22.59
N GLY A 485 -4.66 -51.73 23.61
CA GLY A 485 -5.63 -52.83 23.75
C GLY A 485 -5.30 -53.89 24.80
N GLU A 486 -4.06 -53.96 25.32
CA GLU A 486 -3.65 -54.99 26.30
C GLU A 486 -3.33 -54.45 27.71
N SER A 487 -3.40 -53.13 27.93
CA SER A 487 -3.20 -52.57 29.26
C SER A 487 -4.40 -52.85 30.18
N VAL A 488 -4.12 -53.42 31.35
CA VAL A 488 -5.12 -53.68 32.41
C VAL A 488 -5.78 -52.38 32.90
N TRP A 489 -5.19 -51.23 32.58
CA TRP A 489 -5.64 -49.89 32.98
C TRP A 489 -6.47 -49.17 31.91
N THR A 490 -6.71 -49.79 30.75
CA THR A 490 -7.51 -49.19 29.67
C THR A 490 -8.95 -48.98 30.16
N GLY A 491 -9.35 -47.72 30.35
CA GLY A 491 -10.67 -47.33 30.89
C GLY A 491 -10.73 -47.09 32.41
N ALA A 492 -9.64 -47.33 33.15
CA ALA A 492 -9.59 -47.08 34.60
C ALA A 492 -9.43 -45.60 34.97
N PHE A 493 -8.87 -44.80 34.05
CA PHE A 493 -8.61 -43.37 34.26
C PHE A 493 -9.63 -42.50 33.55
N ASN A 494 -10.91 -42.64 33.91
CA ASN A 494 -11.89 -41.59 33.66
C ASN A 494 -12.04 -40.78 34.96
N ASP A 495 -11.45 -39.59 34.91
CA ASP A 495 -11.57 -38.44 35.83
C ASP A 495 -10.39 -38.23 36.83
N PRO A 496 -9.39 -37.41 36.45
CA PRO A 496 -8.27 -37.04 37.32
C PRO A 496 -8.61 -35.96 38.38
N THR A 497 -9.88 -35.58 38.56
CA THR A 497 -10.26 -34.48 39.48
C THR A 497 -10.60 -34.89 40.91
N ARG A 498 -10.47 -36.16 41.31
CA ARG A 498 -10.81 -36.62 42.67
C ARG A 498 -9.59 -37.16 43.46
N PRO A 499 -9.00 -36.36 44.36
CA PRO A 499 -7.94 -36.79 45.29
C PRO A 499 -8.43 -37.73 46.41
N ASP A 500 -9.73 -38.01 46.48
CA ASP A 500 -10.37 -38.48 47.71
C ASP A 500 -10.48 -40.01 47.81
N LEU A 501 -9.98 -40.76 46.82
CA LEU A 501 -10.20 -42.20 46.75
C LEU A 501 -9.53 -42.99 47.89
N GLY A 502 -8.44 -42.51 48.47
CA GLY A 502 -7.80 -43.14 49.64
C GLY A 502 -8.59 -42.94 50.93
N ASP A 503 -8.95 -41.69 51.24
CA ASP A 503 -9.72 -41.36 52.45
C ASP A 503 -11.17 -41.84 52.33
N ALA A 504 -11.75 -41.86 51.13
CA ALA A 504 -13.09 -42.41 50.90
C ALA A 504 -13.10 -43.93 51.03
N THR A 505 -12.09 -44.66 50.54
CA THR A 505 -12.04 -46.12 50.75
C THR A 505 -11.76 -46.49 52.19
N GLU A 506 -10.88 -45.77 52.91
CA GLU A 506 -10.63 -46.04 54.33
C GLU A 506 -11.82 -45.65 55.21
N ASN A 507 -12.49 -44.53 54.93
CA ASN A 507 -13.73 -44.15 55.62
C ASN A 507 -14.87 -45.11 55.33
N VAL A 508 -15.03 -45.57 54.09
CA VAL A 508 -16.05 -46.57 53.73
C VAL A 508 -15.78 -47.90 54.42
N LEU A 509 -14.52 -48.34 54.52
CA LEU A 509 -14.15 -49.56 55.26
C LEU A 509 -14.40 -49.43 56.77
N ARG A 510 -14.06 -48.29 57.41
CA ARG A 510 -14.39 -48.04 58.83
C ARG A 510 -15.89 -47.92 59.07
N LEU A 511 -16.64 -47.31 58.15
CA LEU A 511 -18.10 -47.26 58.22
C LEU A 511 -18.70 -48.65 58.09
N LEU A 512 -18.23 -49.48 57.15
CA LEU A 512 -18.69 -50.86 56.98
C LEU A 512 -18.43 -51.70 58.23
N GLU A 513 -17.25 -51.57 58.85
CA GLU A 513 -16.94 -52.29 60.09
C GLU A 513 -17.84 -51.85 61.26
N GLY A 514 -18.12 -50.54 61.35
CA GLY A 514 -19.05 -49.98 62.33
C GLY A 514 -20.50 -50.41 62.11
N GLN A 515 -20.96 -50.48 60.85
CA GLN A 515 -22.32 -50.92 60.51
C GLN A 515 -22.50 -52.43 60.70
N MET A 516 -21.49 -53.25 60.37
CA MET A 516 -21.56 -54.70 60.60
C MET A 516 -21.74 -55.05 62.08
N LYS A 517 -21.01 -54.39 62.99
CA LYS A 517 -21.18 -54.59 64.45
C LYS A 517 -22.57 -54.15 64.94
N ARG A 518 -23.16 -53.12 64.33
CA ARG A 518 -24.53 -52.66 64.67
C ARG A 518 -25.59 -53.62 64.16
N ILE A 519 -25.45 -54.15 62.94
CA ILE A 519 -26.34 -55.15 62.37
C ILE A 519 -26.30 -56.43 63.21
N GLU A 520 -25.11 -56.87 63.62
CA GLU A 520 -24.93 -58.04 64.48
C GLU A 520 -25.63 -57.88 65.85
N HIS A 521 -25.49 -56.70 66.47
CA HIS A 521 -26.15 -56.38 67.74
C HIS A 521 -27.68 -56.26 67.61
N ALA A 522 -28.16 -55.65 66.52
CA ALA A 522 -29.59 -55.52 66.22
C ALA A 522 -30.24 -56.88 65.92
N ALA A 523 -29.57 -57.74 65.14
CA ALA A 523 -30.03 -59.09 64.85
C ALA A 523 -30.11 -59.96 66.10
N HIS A 524 -29.16 -59.83 67.03
CA HIS A 524 -29.20 -60.49 68.34
C HIS A 524 -30.37 -60.02 69.24
N SER A 525 -30.83 -58.78 69.05
CA SER A 525 -31.94 -58.20 69.83
C SER A 525 -33.32 -58.49 69.23
N LEU A 526 -33.42 -58.60 67.90
CA LEU A 526 -34.67 -58.85 67.16
C LEU A 526 -35.06 -60.33 67.08
N ALA A 527 -34.09 -61.24 66.97
CA ALA A 527 -34.37 -62.67 66.79
C ALA A 527 -35.29 -63.27 67.89
N PRO A 528 -35.12 -62.96 69.19
CA PRO A 528 -36.02 -63.46 70.24
C PRO A 528 -37.45 -62.93 70.14
N LEU A 529 -37.66 -61.72 69.62
CA LEU A 529 -38.99 -61.07 69.54
C LEU A 529 -39.83 -61.63 68.39
N CYS A 530 -39.20 -62.07 67.30
CA CYS A 530 -39.84 -62.71 66.17
C CYS A 530 -39.96 -64.25 66.32
N GLY A 531 -39.46 -64.82 67.43
CA GLY A 531 -39.50 -66.26 67.69
C GLY A 531 -38.51 -67.10 66.86
N LEU A 532 -37.47 -66.47 66.32
CA LEU A 532 -36.47 -67.07 65.42
C LEU A 532 -35.09 -67.19 66.10
N GLY A 533 -34.22 -68.08 65.60
CA GLY A 533 -32.85 -68.22 66.09
C GLY A 533 -31.93 -67.09 65.61
N THR A 534 -30.88 -66.77 66.38
CA THR A 534 -29.91 -65.73 66.01
C THR A 534 -29.12 -66.12 64.74
N PRO A 535 -29.14 -65.28 63.69
CA PRO A 535 -28.49 -65.59 62.41
C PRO A 535 -26.95 -65.47 62.50
N ASN A 536 -26.24 -66.46 61.93
CA ASN A 536 -24.76 -66.52 61.93
C ASN A 536 -24.14 -66.18 60.55
N ARG A 537 -24.96 -65.78 59.56
CA ARG A 537 -24.54 -65.35 58.22
C ARG A 537 -25.33 -64.11 57.81
N LEU A 538 -24.71 -63.25 56.99
CA LEU A 538 -25.33 -62.05 56.42
C LEU A 538 -26.55 -62.35 55.54
N SER A 539 -26.62 -63.53 54.93
CA SER A 539 -27.81 -64.02 54.22
C SER A 539 -29.00 -64.28 55.14
N ASP A 540 -28.72 -64.71 56.38
CA ASP A 540 -29.75 -65.16 57.33
C ASP A 540 -30.33 -63.96 58.09
N THR A 541 -29.59 -62.84 58.18
CA THR A 541 -30.11 -61.55 58.65
C THR A 541 -31.14 -60.94 57.70
N ALA A 542 -31.10 -61.27 56.40
CA ALA A 542 -32.09 -60.75 55.44
C ALA A 542 -33.49 -61.35 55.67
N LEU A 543 -33.58 -62.65 55.96
CA LEU A 543 -34.85 -63.31 56.28
C LEU A 543 -35.43 -62.81 57.62
N LEU A 544 -34.57 -62.51 58.60
CA LEU A 544 -34.96 -61.92 59.87
C LEU A 544 -35.47 -60.47 59.68
N LEU A 545 -34.85 -59.72 58.76
CA LEU A 545 -35.28 -58.37 58.41
C LEU A 545 -36.60 -58.39 57.65
N GLU A 546 -36.77 -59.25 56.64
CA GLU A 546 -38.04 -59.39 55.90
C GLU A 546 -39.20 -59.77 56.81
N THR A 547 -38.98 -60.67 57.77
CA THR A 547 -40.03 -61.06 58.73
C THR A 547 -40.32 -59.97 59.77
N ALA A 548 -39.31 -59.22 60.21
CA ALA A 548 -39.48 -58.07 61.09
C ALA A 548 -40.13 -56.87 60.37
N GLU A 549 -39.77 -56.61 59.12
CA GLU A 549 -40.38 -55.60 58.25
C GLU A 549 -41.83 -55.97 57.93
N ALA A 550 -42.14 -57.23 57.60
CA ALA A 550 -43.53 -57.66 57.40
C ALA A 550 -44.40 -57.51 58.67
N LEU A 551 -43.80 -57.65 59.86
CA LEU A 551 -44.48 -57.43 61.15
C LEU A 551 -44.58 -55.94 61.52
N LEU A 552 -43.60 -55.12 61.16
CA LEU A 552 -43.58 -53.67 61.42
C LEU A 552 -44.40 -52.86 60.41
N ASP A 553 -44.42 -53.27 59.13
CA ASP A 553 -45.31 -52.71 58.08
C ASP A 553 -46.77 -53.12 58.28
N SER A 554 -47.04 -54.10 59.16
CA SER A 554 -48.38 -54.35 59.68
C SER A 554 -48.77 -53.31 60.75
N ALA A 555 -48.64 -52.03 60.40
CA ALA A 555 -49.06 -50.92 61.26
C ALA A 555 -50.59 -50.80 61.31
N SER A 556 -51.15 -51.34 62.39
CA SER A 556 -52.17 -50.64 63.19
C SER A 556 -53.55 -50.39 62.58
N SER A 557 -54.12 -51.34 61.83
CA SER A 557 -55.57 -51.69 61.89
C SER A 557 -55.92 -52.66 60.76
N VAL A 558 -55.40 -53.88 60.81
CA VAL A 558 -55.93 -54.94 59.95
C VAL A 558 -57.27 -55.34 60.54
N GLN A 559 -58.36 -54.99 59.86
CA GLN A 559 -59.71 -55.44 60.26
C GLN A 559 -59.73 -56.97 60.16
N PRO A 560 -60.15 -57.72 61.20
CA PRO A 560 -60.16 -59.19 61.18
C PRO A 560 -60.93 -59.78 59.99
N VAL A 561 -61.89 -59.03 59.44
CA VAL A 561 -62.64 -59.37 58.22
C VAL A 561 -61.74 -59.58 56.99
N TRP A 562 -60.58 -58.95 56.90
CA TRP A 562 -59.66 -59.07 55.75
C TRP A 562 -58.82 -60.35 55.74
N LEU A 563 -58.76 -61.06 56.87
CA LEU A 563 -58.04 -62.34 57.00
C LEU A 563 -59.00 -63.55 57.05
N ILE A 564 -60.30 -63.32 57.22
CA ILE A 564 -61.30 -64.38 57.49
C ILE A 564 -62.54 -64.28 56.56
N GLY A 565 -62.74 -63.18 55.82
CA GLY A 565 -63.87 -62.98 54.91
C GLY A 565 -63.66 -63.52 53.49
N SER A 566 -64.76 -63.87 52.80
CA SER A 566 -64.77 -64.45 51.44
C SER A 566 -64.89 -63.41 50.32
N GLU A 567 -64.27 -62.24 50.46
CA GLU A 567 -64.20 -61.24 49.38
C GLU A 567 -62.81 -61.20 48.75
N ASP A 568 -62.77 -60.99 47.43
CA ASP A 568 -61.58 -61.11 46.58
C ASP A 568 -60.63 -59.89 46.76
N PRO A 569 -59.37 -60.08 47.20
CA PRO A 569 -58.42 -59.00 47.45
C PRO A 569 -58.09 -58.12 46.24
N GLU A 570 -58.24 -58.62 45.01
CA GLU A 570 -57.96 -57.86 43.79
C GLU A 570 -58.98 -56.73 43.54
N ALA A 571 -60.24 -56.90 43.95
CA ALA A 571 -61.29 -55.90 43.78
C ALA A 571 -61.10 -54.68 44.71
N LEU A 572 -60.60 -54.90 45.93
CA LEU A 572 -60.29 -53.84 46.90
C LEU A 572 -59.03 -53.05 46.52
N ARG A 573 -58.04 -53.71 45.89
CA ARG A 573 -56.83 -53.07 45.37
C ARG A 573 -57.16 -52.10 44.22
N GLY A 574 -58.05 -52.49 43.29
CA GLY A 574 -58.44 -51.64 42.17
C GLY A 574 -59.13 -50.33 42.58
N MET A 575 -59.95 -50.35 43.63
CA MET A 575 -60.60 -49.12 44.16
C MET A 575 -59.62 -48.21 44.91
N ALA A 576 -58.62 -48.77 45.59
CA ALA A 576 -57.60 -48.00 46.29
C ALA A 576 -56.60 -47.36 45.31
N GLU A 577 -56.21 -48.06 44.25
CA GLU A 577 -55.29 -47.54 43.22
C GLU A 577 -55.90 -46.37 42.42
N ASP A 578 -57.20 -46.42 42.09
CA ASP A 578 -57.90 -45.31 41.41
C ASP A 578 -58.02 -44.05 42.31
N LEU A 579 -58.24 -44.23 43.62
CA LEU A 579 -58.31 -43.12 44.58
C LEU A 579 -56.94 -42.51 44.90
N VAL A 580 -55.90 -43.34 45.04
CA VAL A 580 -54.51 -42.86 45.27
C VAL A 580 -53.97 -42.17 44.03
N GLY A 581 -54.26 -42.68 42.83
CA GLY A 581 -53.91 -42.05 41.57
C GLY A 581 -54.49 -40.64 41.48
N ARG A 582 -55.82 -40.49 41.68
CA ARG A 582 -56.50 -39.18 41.59
C ARG A 582 -56.05 -38.19 42.66
N TYR A 583 -55.77 -38.65 43.88
CA TYR A 583 -55.31 -37.79 44.96
C TYR A 583 -53.85 -37.35 44.81
N ALA A 584 -52.98 -38.22 44.26
CA ALA A 584 -51.60 -37.87 43.94
C ALA A 584 -51.53 -36.80 42.85
N THR A 585 -52.31 -36.93 41.77
CA THR A 585 -52.36 -35.91 40.71
C THR A 585 -52.90 -34.58 41.23
N PHE A 586 -53.92 -34.60 42.09
CA PHE A 586 -54.46 -33.40 42.73
C PHE A 586 -53.45 -32.70 43.63
N LYS A 587 -52.72 -33.46 44.46
CA LYS A 587 -51.72 -32.91 45.38
C LYS A 587 -50.50 -32.34 44.66
N GLU A 588 -50.01 -33.02 43.64
CA GLU A 588 -48.85 -32.58 42.84
C GLU A 588 -49.16 -31.28 42.07
N GLN A 589 -50.34 -31.20 41.45
CA GLN A 589 -50.76 -29.98 40.76
C GLN A 589 -51.03 -28.82 41.73
N ARG A 590 -51.65 -29.08 42.89
CA ARG A 590 -51.91 -28.05 43.91
C ARG A 590 -50.61 -27.51 44.51
N ASP A 591 -49.66 -28.38 44.85
CA ASP A 591 -48.39 -27.99 45.47
C ASP A 591 -47.46 -27.28 44.46
N ALA A 592 -47.58 -27.58 43.16
CA ALA A 592 -46.92 -26.82 42.09
C ALA A 592 -47.54 -25.42 41.90
N PHE A 593 -48.86 -25.28 42.02
CA PHE A 593 -49.58 -24.02 41.85
C PHE A 593 -49.38 -23.05 43.04
N SER A 594 -49.43 -23.57 44.26
CA SER A 594 -49.32 -22.78 45.50
C SER A 594 -47.88 -22.29 45.82
N ARG A 595 -46.88 -22.76 45.08
CA ARG A 595 -45.51 -22.18 45.13
C ARG A 595 -45.38 -20.87 44.36
N ARG A 596 -46.31 -20.58 43.44
CA ARG A 596 -46.15 -19.50 42.45
C ARG A 596 -47.26 -18.44 42.54
N TRP A 597 -48.39 -18.76 43.17
CA TRP A 597 -49.56 -17.88 43.29
C TRP A 597 -50.23 -18.03 44.67
N GLU A 598 -50.79 -16.94 45.20
CA GLU A 598 -51.52 -16.95 46.49
C GLU A 598 -52.88 -17.65 46.38
N GLU A 599 -53.42 -18.13 47.52
CA GLU A 599 -54.67 -18.91 47.59
C GLU A 599 -55.89 -18.20 46.98
N GLU A 600 -55.89 -16.87 46.95
CA GLU A 600 -56.96 -16.05 46.36
C GLU A 600 -57.04 -16.20 44.83
N PHE A 601 -55.93 -16.52 44.14
CA PHE A 601 -55.92 -16.74 42.69
C PHE A 601 -56.70 -18.02 42.29
N LEU A 602 -56.73 -19.05 43.14
CA LEU A 602 -57.46 -20.30 42.88
C LEU A 602 -58.99 -20.13 43.01
N ALA A 603 -59.46 -19.04 43.61
CA ALA A 603 -60.86 -18.75 43.84
C ALA A 603 -61.53 -17.93 42.71
N GLU A 604 -60.76 -17.36 41.78
CA GLU A 604 -61.27 -16.54 40.68
C GLU A 604 -61.65 -17.36 39.43
N ASN A 605 -62.66 -16.86 38.68
CA ASN A 605 -63.08 -17.47 37.42
C ASN A 605 -62.24 -16.92 36.24
N HIS A 606 -61.22 -17.68 35.84
CA HIS A 606 -60.24 -17.29 34.81
C HIS A 606 -60.69 -17.50 33.36
N ALA A 607 -61.87 -18.09 33.13
CA ALA A 607 -62.38 -18.36 31.77
C ALA A 607 -62.44 -17.12 30.85
N PRO A 608 -62.82 -15.91 31.29
CA PRO A 608 -62.88 -14.72 30.43
C PRO A 608 -61.51 -14.17 30.04
N ILE A 609 -60.47 -14.45 30.83
CA ILE A 609 -59.10 -13.97 30.63
C ILE A 609 -58.41 -14.85 29.57
N ILE A 610 -58.62 -16.16 29.65
CA ILE A 610 -58.10 -17.15 28.68
C ILE A 610 -58.71 -16.90 27.29
N GLU A 611 -60.01 -16.63 27.21
CA GLU A 611 -60.71 -16.38 25.94
C GLU A 611 -60.21 -15.10 25.23
N ARG A 612 -59.80 -14.07 26.00
CA ARG A 612 -59.20 -12.83 25.47
C ARG A 612 -57.77 -13.02 24.96
N LEU A 613 -56.98 -13.89 25.60
CA LEU A 613 -55.61 -14.20 25.18
C LEU A 613 -55.59 -15.03 23.89
N ASP A 614 -56.49 -16.00 23.76
CA ASP A 614 -56.49 -16.96 22.64
C ASP A 614 -57.03 -16.36 21.33
N THR A 615 -57.85 -15.30 21.39
CA THR A 615 -58.46 -14.68 20.19
C THR A 615 -57.60 -13.60 19.55
N ARG A 616 -56.77 -12.86 20.31
CA ARG A 616 -55.95 -11.75 19.76
C ARG A 616 -54.52 -12.12 19.40
N HIS A 617 -53.88 -13.04 20.13
CA HIS A 617 -52.42 -13.18 20.07
C HIS A 617 -51.93 -14.49 19.43
N THR A 618 -52.79 -15.51 19.33
CA THR A 618 -52.44 -16.81 18.73
C THR A 618 -52.09 -16.70 17.24
N LYS A 619 -52.72 -15.79 16.48
CA LYS A 619 -52.33 -15.54 15.08
C LYS A 619 -50.98 -14.83 14.92
N THR A 620 -50.48 -14.16 15.95
CA THR A 620 -49.28 -13.33 15.88
C THR A 620 -48.05 -14.01 16.49
N LEU A 621 -48.22 -14.78 17.57
CA LEU A 621 -47.12 -15.36 18.34
C LEU A 621 -46.72 -16.76 17.87
N THR A 622 -47.65 -17.54 17.33
CA THR A 622 -47.38 -18.91 16.83
C THR A 622 -46.32 -18.95 15.72
N PRO A 623 -46.28 -18.00 14.73
CA PRO A 623 -45.22 -17.96 13.73
C PRO A 623 -43.84 -17.57 14.30
N LEU A 624 -43.80 -16.82 15.40
CA LEU A 624 -42.57 -16.25 15.98
C LEU A 624 -41.88 -17.19 16.98
N LEU A 625 -42.66 -17.93 17.77
CA LEU A 625 -42.15 -18.71 18.91
C LEU A 625 -42.44 -20.21 18.82
N GLY A 626 -43.14 -20.65 17.76
CA GLY A 626 -43.56 -22.04 17.54
C GLY A 626 -44.94 -22.36 18.14
N GLU A 627 -45.42 -23.60 17.94
CA GLU A 627 -46.73 -24.02 18.45
C GLU A 627 -46.81 -24.04 19.99
N ASP A 628 -45.67 -24.25 20.65
CA ASP A 628 -45.54 -24.31 22.12
C ASP A 628 -45.22 -22.96 22.76
N TRP A 629 -45.54 -21.84 22.08
CA TRP A 629 -45.25 -20.50 22.57
C TRP A 629 -45.87 -20.22 23.96
N ARG A 630 -46.97 -20.90 24.28
CA ARG A 630 -47.68 -20.77 25.57
C ARG A 630 -46.81 -21.20 26.75
N ASP A 631 -46.11 -22.33 26.63
CA ASP A 631 -45.26 -22.87 27.69
C ASP A 631 -43.96 -22.07 27.83
N ARG A 632 -43.39 -21.60 26.72
CA ARG A 632 -42.20 -20.75 26.71
C ARG A 632 -42.45 -19.37 27.33
N VAL A 633 -43.59 -18.74 27.01
CA VAL A 633 -43.97 -17.46 27.62
C VAL A 633 -44.21 -17.61 29.12
N ALA A 634 -44.75 -18.75 29.57
CA ALA A 634 -44.97 -19.01 30.99
C ALA A 634 -43.69 -19.35 31.78
N SER A 635 -42.71 -20.03 31.16
CA SER A 635 -41.44 -20.37 31.82
C SER A 635 -40.50 -19.18 31.92
N GLU A 636 -40.49 -18.29 30.92
CA GLU A 636 -39.53 -17.19 30.81
C GLU A 636 -40.19 -15.81 30.74
N PHE A 637 -41.35 -15.63 31.38
CA PHE A 637 -42.19 -14.43 31.25
C PHE A 637 -41.42 -13.12 31.46
N GLU A 638 -40.56 -13.01 32.48
CA GLU A 638 -39.75 -11.81 32.70
C GLU A 638 -38.67 -11.61 31.62
N HIS A 639 -38.06 -12.69 31.15
CA HIS A 639 -37.07 -12.63 30.09
C HIS A 639 -37.72 -12.24 28.75
N ILE A 640 -38.85 -12.86 28.41
CA ILE A 640 -39.63 -12.58 27.20
C ILE A 640 -40.28 -11.19 27.27
N ALA A 641 -40.74 -10.73 28.42
CA ALA A 641 -41.23 -9.37 28.60
C ALA A 641 -40.11 -8.35 28.36
N SER A 642 -38.90 -8.58 28.89
CA SER A 642 -37.74 -7.73 28.64
C SER A 642 -37.30 -7.75 27.16
N VAL A 643 -37.36 -8.92 26.51
CA VAL A 643 -37.05 -9.07 25.09
C VAL A 643 -38.14 -8.41 24.22
N LEU A 644 -39.41 -8.51 24.58
CA LEU A 644 -40.50 -7.84 23.86
C LEU A 644 -40.49 -6.32 24.08
N GLU A 645 -40.03 -5.83 25.23
CA GLU A 645 -39.77 -4.40 25.47
C GLU A 645 -38.57 -3.91 24.64
N ALA A 646 -37.49 -4.68 24.60
CA ALA A 646 -36.31 -4.38 23.78
C ALA A 646 -36.66 -4.39 22.28
N VAL A 647 -37.35 -5.44 21.80
CA VAL A 647 -37.88 -5.54 20.43
C VAL A 647 -38.90 -4.43 20.13
N GLY A 648 -39.66 -3.98 21.13
CA GLY A 648 -40.59 -2.85 21.01
C GLY A 648 -39.88 -1.50 20.89
N GLN A 649 -38.78 -1.29 21.62
CA GLN A 649 -37.91 -0.11 21.49
C GLN A 649 -37.18 -0.12 20.15
N ASP A 650 -36.56 -1.24 19.78
CA ASP A 650 -35.86 -1.42 18.50
C ASP A 650 -36.81 -1.27 17.32
N GLY A 651 -38.04 -1.79 17.43
CA GLY A 651 -39.08 -1.65 16.41
C GLY A 651 -39.56 -0.21 16.21
N ARG A 652 -39.54 0.63 17.25
CA ARG A 652 -39.84 2.07 17.13
C ARG A 652 -38.70 2.81 16.43
N VAL A 653 -37.45 2.56 16.84
CA VAL A 653 -36.26 3.14 16.20
C VAL A 653 -36.19 2.72 14.72
N LEU A 654 -36.46 1.46 14.40
CA LEU A 654 -36.53 0.95 13.04
C LEU A 654 -37.65 1.64 12.24
N THR A 655 -38.82 1.89 12.84
CA THR A 655 -39.93 2.59 12.17
C THR A 655 -39.58 4.05 11.90
N GLU A 656 -38.95 4.76 12.84
CA GLU A 656 -38.51 6.15 12.65
C GLU A 656 -37.46 6.26 11.54
N ARG A 657 -36.46 5.36 11.55
CA ARG A 657 -35.43 5.31 10.51
C ARG A 657 -36.02 4.95 9.15
N LEU A 658 -36.86 3.94 9.04
CA LEU A 658 -37.52 3.59 7.77
C LEU A 658 -38.38 4.71 7.22
N THR A 659 -39.03 5.50 8.09
CA THR A 659 -39.81 6.68 7.67
C THR A 659 -38.91 7.78 7.11
N TYR A 660 -37.78 8.07 7.77
CA TYR A 660 -36.76 8.99 7.24
C TYR A 660 -36.21 8.54 5.88
N LEU A 661 -35.94 7.24 5.73
CA LEU A 661 -35.46 6.66 4.47
C LEU A 661 -36.52 6.74 3.35
N SER A 662 -37.79 6.53 3.68
CA SER A 662 -38.92 6.66 2.77
C SER A 662 -39.05 8.10 2.24
N ASP A 663 -38.97 9.11 3.11
CA ASP A 663 -39.03 10.53 2.73
C ASP A 663 -37.87 10.95 1.81
N LYS A 664 -36.65 10.47 2.10
CA LYS A 664 -35.45 10.81 1.33
C LYS A 664 -35.36 10.07 -0.02
N SER A 665 -35.76 8.79 -0.05
CA SER A 665 -35.73 7.97 -1.27
C SER A 665 -36.94 8.21 -2.21
N GLY A 666 -38.02 8.81 -1.69
CA GLY A 666 -39.27 9.04 -2.41
C GLY A 666 -40.15 7.78 -2.55
N LEU A 667 -39.87 6.73 -1.77
CA LEU A 667 -40.65 5.49 -1.73
C LEU A 667 -41.80 5.63 -0.73
N VAL A 668 -43.01 5.19 -1.08
CA VAL A 668 -44.18 5.30 -0.19
C VAL A 668 -44.28 4.07 0.73
N LEU A 669 -44.30 4.29 2.05
CA LEU A 669 -44.58 3.26 3.05
C LEU A 669 -46.10 3.16 3.29
N ASP A 670 -46.69 2.00 3.02
CA ASP A 670 -48.10 1.70 3.33
C ASP A 670 -48.30 1.13 4.76
N GLY A 671 -47.23 1.11 5.56
CA GLY A 671 -47.24 0.64 6.95
C GLY A 671 -47.21 -0.88 7.12
N SER A 672 -47.33 -1.67 6.05
CA SER A 672 -47.25 -3.13 6.11
C SER A 672 -45.83 -3.63 6.40
N LEU A 673 -45.71 -4.81 7.03
CA LEU A 673 -44.41 -5.44 7.27
C LEU A 673 -43.69 -5.78 5.95
N ASP A 674 -44.47 -6.14 4.92
CA ASP A 674 -43.99 -6.49 3.59
C ASP A 674 -43.40 -5.27 2.87
N ALA A 675 -44.05 -4.11 2.92
CA ALA A 675 -43.51 -2.87 2.37
C ALA A 675 -42.22 -2.42 3.07
N ARG A 676 -42.12 -2.64 4.40
CA ARG A 676 -40.90 -2.37 5.17
C ARG A 676 -39.75 -3.30 4.77
N GLN A 677 -40.03 -4.60 4.60
CA GLN A 677 -39.04 -5.57 4.10
C GLN A 677 -38.59 -5.23 2.67
N LYS A 678 -39.52 -4.83 1.81
CA LYS A 678 -39.22 -4.36 0.44
C LYS A 678 -38.32 -3.12 0.47
N LEU A 679 -38.60 -2.15 1.34
CA LEU A 679 -37.78 -0.94 1.47
C LEU A 679 -36.37 -1.23 2.00
N LEU A 680 -36.23 -2.13 2.97
CA LEU A 680 -34.91 -2.61 3.45
C LEU A 680 -34.12 -3.31 2.35
N LYS A 681 -34.79 -4.16 1.55
CA LYS A 681 -34.17 -4.87 0.42
C LYS A 681 -33.66 -3.89 -0.64
N ILE A 682 -34.48 -2.93 -1.05
CA ILE A 682 -34.12 -1.87 -2.02
C ILE A 682 -32.97 -1.02 -1.49
N SER A 683 -33.02 -0.67 -0.20
CA SER A 683 -31.98 0.10 0.47
C SER A 683 -30.62 -0.60 0.45
N ARG A 684 -30.59 -1.89 0.80
CA ARG A 684 -29.36 -2.70 0.78
C ARG A 684 -28.78 -2.82 -0.62
N GLN A 685 -29.63 -3.04 -1.62
CA GLN A 685 -29.22 -3.06 -3.02
C GLN A 685 -28.64 -1.71 -3.49
N ALA A 686 -29.16 -0.58 -2.98
CA ALA A 686 -28.66 0.75 -3.27
C ALA A 686 -27.29 1.05 -2.60
N ILE A 687 -27.06 0.55 -1.38
CA ILE A 687 -25.74 0.67 -0.70
C ILE A 687 -24.66 -0.08 -1.49
N ASP A 688 -24.99 -1.26 -2.00
CA ASP A 688 -24.07 -2.10 -2.78
C ASP A 688 -23.73 -1.56 -4.19
N LEU A 689 -24.29 -0.39 -4.55
CA LEU A 689 -24.13 0.35 -5.82
C LEU A 689 -23.58 1.78 -5.57
N PRO A 690 -22.32 1.95 -5.16
CA PRO A 690 -21.77 3.28 -4.86
C PRO A 690 -21.39 4.05 -6.14
N ASN A 691 -21.97 5.23 -6.35
CA ASN A 691 -21.69 6.14 -7.48
C ASN A 691 -22.03 5.61 -8.90
N PRO A 692 -23.25 5.09 -9.15
CA PRO A 692 -23.65 4.54 -10.43
C PRO A 692 -23.89 5.65 -11.48
N CYS A 693 -23.66 5.37 -12.76
CA CYS A 693 -24.00 6.35 -13.81
C CYS A 693 -25.52 6.44 -14.01
N VAL A 694 -26.06 7.67 -14.12
CA VAL A 694 -27.50 7.92 -14.31
C VAL A 694 -28.10 7.10 -15.47
N GLY A 695 -27.33 6.93 -16.55
CA GLY A 695 -27.75 6.19 -17.74
C GLY A 695 -27.96 4.69 -17.55
N TRP A 696 -27.54 4.11 -16.43
CA TRP A 696 -27.68 2.67 -16.15
C TRP A 696 -29.11 2.28 -15.74
N PHE A 697 -29.90 3.24 -15.24
CA PHE A 697 -31.28 3.02 -14.79
C PHE A 697 -32.33 3.25 -15.89
N ALA A 698 -31.90 3.47 -17.14
CA ALA A 698 -32.82 3.60 -18.26
C ALA A 698 -33.36 2.21 -18.70
N PRO A 699 -34.61 2.11 -19.17
CA PRO A 699 -35.17 0.85 -19.65
C PRO A 699 -34.28 0.21 -20.75
N GLY A 700 -33.92 -1.06 -20.58
CA GLY A 700 -33.05 -1.80 -21.49
C GLY A 700 -31.60 -1.27 -21.55
N ALA A 701 -31.16 -0.49 -20.56
CA ALA A 701 -29.78 -0.01 -20.49
C ALA A 701 -28.78 -1.14 -20.26
N THR A 702 -29.09 -2.10 -19.38
CA THR A 702 -28.20 -3.23 -19.05
C THR A 702 -27.77 -4.00 -20.28
N GLU A 703 -28.70 -4.48 -21.10
CA GLU A 703 -28.38 -5.24 -22.33
C GLU A 703 -27.53 -4.43 -23.31
N ARG A 704 -27.86 -3.15 -23.50
CA ARG A 704 -27.12 -2.24 -24.37
C ARG A 704 -25.70 -1.99 -23.88
N LEU A 705 -25.54 -1.72 -22.58
CA LEU A 705 -24.26 -1.39 -21.95
C LEU A 705 -23.37 -2.63 -21.80
N VAL A 706 -23.95 -3.81 -21.53
CA VAL A 706 -23.23 -5.09 -21.55
C VAL A 706 -22.73 -5.42 -22.95
N GLY A 707 -23.49 -5.09 -24.00
CA GLY A 707 -23.00 -5.18 -25.39
C GLY A 707 -21.77 -4.32 -25.64
N ILE A 708 -21.83 -3.03 -25.25
CA ILE A 708 -20.71 -2.09 -25.36
C ILE A 708 -19.50 -2.56 -24.53
N LEU A 709 -19.75 -3.07 -23.33
CA LEU A 709 -18.73 -3.60 -22.42
C LEU A 709 -18.03 -4.81 -23.02
N ASN A 710 -18.76 -5.76 -23.61
CA ASN A 710 -18.19 -6.94 -24.27
C ASN A 710 -17.33 -6.53 -25.47
N ASP A 711 -17.81 -5.61 -26.30
CA ASP A 711 -17.06 -5.09 -27.44
C ASP A 711 -15.75 -4.43 -26.98
N ALA A 712 -15.81 -3.59 -25.94
CA ALA A 712 -14.64 -2.93 -25.37
C ALA A 712 -13.66 -3.94 -24.76
N ARG A 713 -14.15 -4.89 -23.96
CA ARG A 713 -13.34 -5.93 -23.31
C ARG A 713 -12.58 -6.76 -24.32
N VAL A 714 -13.24 -7.23 -25.39
CA VAL A 714 -12.58 -8.03 -26.43
C VAL A 714 -11.43 -7.27 -27.07
N GLN A 715 -11.60 -5.98 -27.34
CA GLN A 715 -10.56 -5.15 -27.94
C GLN A 715 -9.43 -4.84 -26.96
N TRP A 716 -9.72 -4.49 -25.71
CA TRP A 716 -8.71 -4.22 -24.68
C TRP A 716 -7.94 -5.47 -24.25
N ASP A 717 -8.57 -6.64 -24.16
CA ASP A 717 -7.90 -7.91 -23.88
C ASP A 717 -6.93 -8.29 -25.01
N LYS A 718 -7.34 -8.08 -26.27
CA LYS A 718 -6.46 -8.27 -27.43
C LYS A 718 -5.30 -7.28 -27.40
N PHE A 719 -5.59 -6.00 -27.11
CA PHE A 719 -4.58 -4.95 -27.01
C PHE A 719 -3.55 -5.30 -25.95
N ARG A 720 -3.99 -5.62 -24.72
CA ARG A 720 -3.13 -5.97 -23.59
C ARG A 720 -2.25 -7.17 -23.89
N LYS A 721 -2.82 -8.27 -24.41
CA LYS A 721 -2.05 -9.48 -24.75
C LYS A 721 -1.01 -9.20 -25.85
N GLY A 722 -1.37 -8.42 -26.87
CA GLY A 722 -0.44 -8.07 -27.94
C GLY A 722 0.66 -7.12 -27.46
N THR A 723 0.33 -6.11 -26.65
CA THR A 723 1.33 -5.21 -26.07
C THR A 723 2.23 -5.88 -25.06
N ASP A 724 1.74 -6.82 -24.24
CA ASP A 724 2.57 -7.59 -23.30
C ASP A 724 3.64 -8.40 -24.05
N LEU A 725 3.24 -9.04 -25.17
CA LEU A 725 4.16 -9.78 -26.04
C LEU A 725 5.17 -8.87 -26.73
N LEU A 726 4.74 -7.73 -27.27
CA LEU A 726 5.62 -6.79 -27.97
C LEU A 726 6.57 -6.07 -27.00
N TYR A 727 6.06 -5.57 -25.88
CA TYR A 727 6.83 -4.78 -24.92
C TYR A 727 7.79 -5.61 -24.07
N THR A 728 7.72 -6.93 -24.14
CA THR A 728 8.77 -7.79 -23.59
C THR A 728 10.11 -7.52 -24.30
N HIS A 729 10.08 -7.21 -25.59
CA HIS A 729 11.28 -7.08 -26.42
C HIS A 729 11.46 -5.71 -27.06
N TYR A 730 10.38 -4.96 -27.25
CA TYR A 730 10.37 -3.66 -27.93
C TYR A 730 9.88 -2.54 -27.00
N SER A 731 10.26 -1.29 -27.29
CA SER A 731 9.71 -0.09 -26.64
C SER A 731 8.31 0.23 -27.19
N ASP A 732 7.57 1.13 -26.53
CA ASP A 732 6.24 1.59 -26.98
C ASP A 732 6.28 2.16 -28.41
N ASP A 733 7.42 2.73 -28.79
CA ASP A 733 7.70 3.30 -30.12
C ASP A 733 7.49 2.30 -31.28
N ILE A 734 7.43 0.99 -31.01
CA ILE A 734 7.09 -0.01 -32.03
C ILE A 734 5.72 0.28 -32.67
N LEU A 735 4.74 0.75 -31.91
CA LEU A 735 3.40 1.07 -32.42
C LEU A 735 3.39 2.32 -33.31
N ASP A 736 4.40 3.17 -33.21
CA ASP A 736 4.50 4.40 -33.98
C ASP A 736 5.16 4.21 -35.36
N LEU A 737 5.74 3.03 -35.61
CA LEU A 737 6.30 2.67 -36.91
C LEU A 737 5.25 2.70 -38.04
N ASN A 738 5.74 2.89 -39.28
CA ASN A 738 4.92 2.77 -40.48
C ASN A 738 4.80 1.30 -40.92
N HIS A 739 4.02 0.53 -40.16
CA HIS A 739 3.88 -0.92 -40.35
C HIS A 739 3.44 -1.32 -41.77
N ASN A 740 2.54 -0.57 -42.39
CA ASN A 740 2.06 -0.87 -43.75
C ASN A 740 3.18 -0.77 -44.79
N GLU A 741 4.04 0.25 -44.65
CA GLU A 741 5.21 0.41 -45.51
C GLU A 741 6.22 -0.72 -45.27
N LEU A 742 6.51 -1.05 -44.01
CA LEU A 742 7.45 -2.12 -43.63
C LEU A 742 6.95 -3.52 -44.05
N LEU A 743 5.66 -3.81 -43.94
CA LEU A 743 5.04 -5.07 -44.38
C LEU A 743 4.97 -5.15 -45.91
N SER A 744 4.67 -4.05 -46.61
CA SER A 744 4.68 -4.03 -48.08
C SER A 744 6.07 -4.30 -48.69
N MET A 745 7.14 -3.94 -47.97
CA MET A 745 8.52 -4.27 -48.34
C MET A 745 8.84 -5.76 -48.17
N LEU A 746 8.04 -6.51 -47.41
CA LEU A 746 8.17 -7.95 -47.18
C LEU A 746 7.27 -8.78 -48.12
N ASP A 747 6.12 -8.25 -48.54
CA ASP A 747 5.09 -8.95 -49.34
C ASP A 747 5.47 -9.20 -50.83
N GLY A 748 6.63 -8.72 -51.29
CA GLY A 748 7.06 -8.86 -52.69
C GLY A 748 7.78 -10.16 -53.08
N GLN A 749 8.16 -11.05 -52.14
CA GLN A 749 9.03 -12.20 -52.44
C GLN A 749 8.64 -13.47 -51.68
N ARG A 750 8.11 -14.54 -52.30
CA ARG A 750 7.78 -15.80 -51.57
C ARG A 750 9.02 -16.53 -51.02
N GLY A 751 9.03 -16.89 -49.72
CA GLY A 751 9.92 -17.92 -49.12
C GLY A 751 10.62 -17.53 -47.79
N GLY A 752 10.45 -18.32 -46.72
CA GLY A 752 10.98 -18.09 -45.36
C GLY A 752 12.51 -18.17 -45.19
N PHE A 753 13.00 -17.69 -44.02
CA PHE A 753 14.39 -17.56 -43.49
C PHE A 753 15.50 -16.99 -44.41
N GLY A 754 15.39 -17.06 -45.75
CA GLY A 754 16.28 -16.40 -46.71
C GLY A 754 15.96 -14.92 -46.98
N ARG A 755 14.80 -14.43 -46.53
CA ARG A 755 14.32 -13.03 -46.71
C ARG A 755 15.13 -11.99 -45.94
N ILE A 756 15.70 -12.36 -44.78
CA ILE A 756 16.38 -11.45 -43.84
C ILE A 756 17.79 -11.06 -44.35
N MET A 757 18.33 -11.75 -45.35
CA MET A 757 19.63 -11.43 -45.98
C MET A 757 19.52 -10.45 -47.17
N SER A 758 18.30 -9.99 -47.51
CA SER A 758 18.08 -9.00 -48.57
C SER A 758 18.27 -7.55 -48.08
N ALA A 759 18.63 -6.64 -48.99
CA ALA A 759 18.80 -5.21 -48.67
C ALA A 759 17.53 -4.56 -48.07
N PHE A 760 16.35 -5.12 -48.37
CA PHE A 760 15.06 -4.68 -47.81
C PHE A 760 14.80 -5.27 -46.42
N GLY A 761 15.13 -6.54 -46.17
CA GLY A 761 15.07 -7.15 -44.84
C GLY A 761 15.98 -6.44 -43.83
N ASN A 762 17.16 -5.98 -44.25
CA ASN A 762 18.06 -5.20 -43.41
C ASN A 762 17.47 -3.85 -42.96
N LYS A 763 16.62 -3.21 -43.78
CA LYS A 763 15.93 -1.96 -43.40
C LYS A 763 14.84 -2.22 -42.35
N VAL A 764 14.10 -3.32 -42.51
CA VAL A 764 13.10 -3.76 -41.53
C VAL A 764 13.75 -4.08 -40.18
N VAL A 765 14.84 -4.86 -40.19
CA VAL A 765 15.60 -5.19 -38.97
C VAL A 765 16.23 -3.94 -38.35
N ALA A 766 16.70 -2.98 -39.16
CA ALA A 766 17.23 -1.70 -38.64
C ALA A 766 16.14 -0.85 -37.98
N ALA A 767 14.93 -0.80 -38.53
CA ALA A 767 13.79 -0.12 -37.91
C ALA A 767 13.41 -0.77 -36.57
N LEU A 768 13.34 -2.10 -36.53
CA LEU A 768 13.04 -2.85 -35.30
C LEU A 768 14.16 -2.73 -34.25
N ARG A 769 15.44 -2.71 -34.64
CA ARG A 769 16.58 -2.43 -33.72
C ARG A 769 16.47 -1.07 -33.07
N GLY A 770 15.95 -0.07 -33.77
CA GLY A 770 15.74 1.26 -33.22
C GLY A 770 14.75 1.30 -32.06
N VAL A 771 13.85 0.31 -31.98
CA VAL A 771 12.79 0.21 -30.96
C VAL A 771 12.95 -1.04 -30.08
N THR A 772 14.09 -1.74 -30.13
CA THR A 772 14.33 -2.94 -29.29
C THR A 772 14.89 -2.55 -27.92
N LYS A 773 14.38 -3.15 -26.84
CA LYS A 773 14.84 -2.88 -25.47
C LYS A 773 16.26 -3.41 -25.21
N PRO A 774 17.05 -2.78 -24.32
CA PRO A 774 18.41 -3.23 -24.01
C PRO A 774 18.41 -4.66 -23.45
N GLY A 775 19.12 -5.58 -24.12
CA GLY A 775 19.24 -6.99 -23.71
C GLY A 775 18.30 -7.96 -24.43
N ALA A 776 17.33 -7.49 -25.21
CA ALA A 776 16.50 -8.33 -26.07
C ALA A 776 17.14 -8.52 -27.46
N ASN A 777 17.09 -9.74 -28.00
CA ASN A 777 17.68 -10.07 -29.31
C ASN A 777 16.61 -10.36 -30.35
N ILE A 778 16.60 -9.57 -31.43
CA ILE A 778 15.61 -9.65 -32.53
C ILE A 778 15.69 -10.99 -33.27
N LYS A 779 16.83 -11.69 -33.21
CA LYS A 779 17.01 -12.97 -33.91
C LYS A 779 16.18 -14.12 -33.34
N ASP A 780 15.58 -13.94 -32.16
CA ASP A 780 14.89 -15.00 -31.43
C ASP A 780 13.39 -15.08 -31.77
N ARG A 781 12.86 -14.18 -32.63
CA ARG A 781 11.47 -14.16 -33.10
C ARG A 781 11.37 -13.82 -34.59
N ASP A 782 10.19 -14.01 -35.18
CA ASP A 782 9.89 -13.62 -36.56
C ASP A 782 9.52 -12.12 -36.64
N PRO A 783 10.37 -11.27 -37.25
CA PRO A 783 10.11 -9.83 -37.39
C PRO A 783 8.84 -9.50 -38.18
N GLU A 784 8.40 -10.40 -39.08
CA GLU A 784 7.17 -10.21 -39.85
C GLU A 784 5.93 -10.40 -38.97
N GLU A 785 5.95 -11.40 -38.08
CA GLU A 785 4.87 -11.63 -37.12
C GLU A 785 4.79 -10.50 -36.10
N ASP A 786 5.93 -10.04 -35.57
CA ASP A 786 5.97 -8.92 -34.62
C ASP A 786 5.45 -7.61 -35.26
N LEU A 787 5.77 -7.34 -36.53
CA LEU A 787 5.25 -6.17 -37.24
C LEU A 787 3.76 -6.27 -37.56
N ARG A 788 3.26 -7.46 -37.89
CA ARG A 788 1.81 -7.69 -38.08
C ARG A 788 1.06 -7.49 -36.77
N LEU A 789 1.59 -8.01 -35.67
CA LEU A 789 1.02 -7.84 -34.34
C LEU A 789 1.03 -6.37 -33.93
N ALA A 790 2.13 -5.65 -34.14
CA ALA A 790 2.20 -4.21 -33.85
C ALA A 790 1.27 -3.36 -34.73
N ALA A 791 1.07 -3.73 -35.99
CA ALA A 791 0.06 -3.11 -36.86
C ALA A 791 -1.36 -3.32 -36.32
N GLU A 792 -1.69 -4.54 -35.90
CA GLU A 792 -2.97 -4.87 -35.29
C GLU A 792 -3.20 -4.06 -34.00
N MET A 793 -2.19 -3.97 -33.13
CA MET A 793 -2.27 -3.19 -31.90
C MET A 793 -2.47 -1.69 -32.17
N LYS A 794 -1.84 -1.14 -33.21
CA LYS A 794 -2.04 0.26 -33.63
C LYS A 794 -3.47 0.54 -34.09
N GLU A 795 -4.09 -0.40 -34.81
CA GLU A 795 -5.50 -0.29 -35.21
C GLU A 795 -6.44 -0.38 -34.01
N ILE A 796 -6.19 -1.30 -33.07
CA ILE A 796 -6.98 -1.41 -31.84
C ILE A 796 -6.85 -0.14 -30.99
N ARG A 797 -5.63 0.41 -30.83
CA ARG A 797 -5.41 1.71 -30.13
C ARG A 797 -6.21 2.84 -30.77
N ARG A 798 -6.25 2.89 -32.11
CA ARG A 798 -7.05 3.90 -32.84
C ARG A 798 -8.54 3.70 -32.61
N TRP A 799 -9.03 2.46 -32.65
CA TRP A 799 -10.42 2.14 -32.37
C TRP A 799 -10.81 2.56 -30.94
N CYS A 800 -9.95 2.30 -29.95
CA CYS A 800 -10.17 2.73 -28.56
C CYS A 800 -10.27 4.25 -28.44
N LEU A 801 -9.37 5.00 -29.09
CA LEU A 801 -9.39 6.47 -29.09
C LEU A 801 -10.67 7.03 -29.74
N GLN A 802 -11.13 6.42 -30.83
CA GLN A 802 -12.37 6.82 -31.52
C GLN A 802 -13.64 6.55 -30.70
N ASN A 803 -13.60 5.56 -29.79
CA ASN A 803 -14.73 5.21 -28.93
C ASN A 803 -14.61 5.77 -27.51
N LEU A 804 -13.62 6.62 -27.24
CA LEU A 804 -13.32 7.13 -25.90
C LEU A 804 -14.47 7.94 -25.31
N GLU A 805 -15.08 8.83 -26.09
CA GLU A 805 -16.27 9.60 -25.65
C GLU A 805 -17.44 8.68 -25.32
N ARG A 806 -17.66 7.63 -26.14
CA ARG A 806 -18.73 6.64 -25.94
C ARG A 806 -18.53 5.82 -24.67
N PHE A 807 -17.30 5.43 -24.33
CA PHE A 807 -17.01 4.70 -23.10
C PHE A 807 -17.11 5.60 -21.87
N THR A 808 -16.57 6.81 -21.95
CA THR A 808 -16.63 7.80 -20.86
C THR A 808 -18.07 8.21 -20.56
N SER A 809 -18.91 8.38 -21.59
CA SER A 809 -20.33 8.70 -21.39
C SER A 809 -21.14 7.52 -20.83
N SER A 810 -20.72 6.28 -21.11
CA SER A 810 -21.48 5.08 -20.74
C SER A 810 -21.11 4.55 -19.35
N PHE A 811 -19.85 4.67 -18.95
CA PHE A 811 -19.34 4.10 -17.70
C PHE A 811 -18.76 5.16 -16.73
N GLY A 812 -18.69 6.43 -17.13
CA GLY A 812 -18.29 7.54 -16.27
C GLY A 812 -16.94 7.32 -15.60
N SER A 813 -16.90 7.49 -14.27
CA SER A 813 -15.70 7.31 -13.45
C SER A 813 -15.19 5.87 -13.36
N TYR A 814 -15.97 4.87 -13.78
CA TYR A 814 -15.52 3.48 -13.78
C TYR A 814 -14.62 3.15 -14.99
N TYR A 815 -14.60 3.99 -16.01
CA TYR A 815 -13.73 3.77 -17.17
C TYR A 815 -12.32 4.32 -16.90
N ALA A 816 -11.33 3.42 -16.88
CA ALA A 816 -9.92 3.72 -16.61
C ALA A 816 -8.99 3.35 -17.79
N GLY A 817 -9.53 3.30 -19.02
CA GLY A 817 -8.74 2.91 -20.20
C GLY A 817 -8.34 1.44 -20.15
N ILE A 818 -7.04 1.14 -20.27
CA ILE A 818 -6.52 -0.23 -20.27
C ILE A 818 -6.69 -0.95 -18.92
N ASP A 819 -6.70 -0.18 -17.83
CA ASP A 819 -6.81 -0.69 -16.45
C ASP A 819 -8.26 -0.79 -15.97
N THR A 820 -9.22 -0.66 -16.89
CA THR A 820 -10.65 -0.76 -16.56
C THR A 820 -10.99 -2.17 -16.06
N ASP A 821 -11.59 -2.25 -14.87
CA ASP A 821 -12.16 -3.50 -14.33
C ASP A 821 -13.52 -3.79 -15.00
N TRP A 822 -13.47 -4.43 -16.16
CA TRP A 822 -14.67 -4.78 -16.94
C TRP A 822 -15.59 -5.77 -16.21
N ASP A 823 -15.05 -6.65 -15.38
CA ASP A 823 -15.85 -7.64 -14.63
C ASP A 823 -16.51 -6.97 -13.41
N GLY A 824 -15.82 -6.04 -12.76
CA GLY A 824 -16.40 -5.16 -11.76
C GLY A 824 -17.56 -4.32 -12.31
N ILE A 825 -17.38 -3.66 -13.47
CA ILE A 825 -18.46 -2.87 -14.11
C ILE A 825 -19.65 -3.77 -14.47
N ARG A 826 -19.41 -4.98 -14.99
CA ARG A 826 -20.49 -5.94 -15.29
C ARG A 826 -21.28 -6.28 -14.03
N GLY A 827 -20.60 -6.60 -12.93
CA GLY A 827 -21.25 -6.90 -11.65
C GLY A 827 -22.09 -5.73 -11.14
N GLN A 828 -21.62 -4.49 -11.32
CA GLN A 828 -22.38 -3.29 -10.94
C GLN A 828 -23.59 -3.04 -11.87
N LEU A 829 -23.45 -3.31 -13.18
CA LEU A 829 -24.58 -3.24 -14.13
C LEU A 829 -25.66 -4.27 -13.81
N GLU A 830 -25.28 -5.51 -13.49
CA GLU A 830 -26.21 -6.57 -13.07
C GLU A 830 -26.95 -6.19 -11.78
N LYS A 831 -26.24 -5.65 -10.78
CA LYS A 831 -26.84 -5.10 -9.56
C LYS A 831 -27.79 -3.93 -9.84
N SER A 832 -27.45 -3.04 -10.77
CA SER A 832 -28.35 -1.95 -11.16
C SER A 832 -29.64 -2.48 -11.83
N SER A 833 -29.51 -3.59 -12.57
CA SER A 833 -30.64 -4.26 -13.22
C SER A 833 -31.55 -4.97 -12.22
N THR A 834 -30.98 -5.60 -11.19
CA THR A 834 -31.78 -6.22 -10.12
C THR A 834 -32.53 -5.16 -9.31
N LEU A 835 -31.91 -4.02 -9.03
CA LEU A 835 -32.57 -2.88 -8.39
C LEU A 835 -33.74 -2.34 -9.24
N CYS A 836 -33.55 -2.20 -10.56
CA CYS A 836 -34.62 -1.80 -11.48
C CYS A 836 -35.81 -2.78 -11.46
N ALA A 837 -35.56 -4.09 -11.29
CA ALA A 837 -36.59 -5.12 -11.30
C ALA A 837 -37.51 -5.11 -10.06
N GLU A 838 -37.12 -4.42 -8.98
CA GLU A 838 -37.99 -4.27 -7.78
C GLU A 838 -39.15 -3.27 -8.01
N PHE A 839 -39.10 -2.50 -9.10
CA PHE A 839 -40.09 -1.50 -9.49
C PHE A 839 -40.95 -2.00 -10.65
N GLU A 840 -42.28 -1.93 -10.53
CA GLU A 840 -43.22 -2.44 -11.55
C GLU A 840 -43.06 -1.78 -12.93
N ASP A 841 -42.69 -0.49 -12.96
CA ASP A 841 -42.41 0.26 -14.19
C ASP A 841 -40.94 0.20 -14.63
N GLY A 842 -40.08 -0.51 -13.89
CA GLY A 842 -38.63 -0.59 -14.12
C GLY A 842 -37.90 0.74 -13.93
N ARG A 843 -38.55 1.75 -13.35
CA ARG A 843 -38.00 3.10 -13.16
C ARG A 843 -37.66 3.35 -11.70
N VAL A 844 -36.37 3.50 -11.43
CA VAL A 844 -35.87 3.89 -10.11
C VAL A 844 -36.20 5.38 -9.86
N PRO A 845 -36.73 5.75 -8.69
CA PRO A 845 -37.01 7.15 -8.36
C PRO A 845 -35.78 8.05 -8.45
N ALA A 846 -35.94 9.25 -9.02
CA ALA A 846 -34.85 10.23 -9.14
C ALA A 846 -34.19 10.63 -7.80
N PRO A 847 -34.92 10.76 -6.67
CA PRO A 847 -34.30 11.02 -5.37
C PRO A 847 -33.37 9.89 -4.90
N LEU A 848 -33.75 8.63 -5.15
CA LEU A 848 -32.92 7.47 -4.83
C LEU A 848 -31.64 7.41 -5.68
N ILE A 849 -31.73 7.76 -6.97
CA ILE A 849 -30.56 7.87 -7.85
C ILE A 849 -29.62 9.01 -7.38
N ALA A 850 -30.18 10.15 -6.97
CA ALA A 850 -29.40 11.27 -6.46
C ALA A 850 -28.65 10.93 -5.15
N LEU A 851 -29.28 10.16 -4.25
CA LEU A 851 -28.63 9.67 -3.03
C LEU A 851 -27.42 8.77 -3.35
N MET A 852 -27.55 7.85 -4.31
CA MET A 852 -26.45 6.96 -4.75
C MET A 852 -25.27 7.71 -5.41
N LEU A 853 -25.54 8.85 -6.06
CA LEU A 853 -24.53 9.67 -6.74
C LEU A 853 -23.75 10.60 -5.79
N LEU A 854 -24.39 11.12 -4.75
CA LEU A 854 -23.78 12.09 -3.83
C LEU A 854 -22.82 11.45 -2.83
N GLY A 855 -22.78 10.11 -2.74
CA GLY A 855 -21.93 9.39 -1.78
C GLY A 855 -22.16 9.85 -0.34
N ASP A 856 -23.39 10.27 -0.03
CA ASP A 856 -23.69 11.11 1.10
C ASP A 856 -23.62 10.33 2.43
N SER A 857 -23.35 11.05 3.52
CA SER A 857 -23.38 10.53 4.90
C SER A 857 -24.72 9.87 5.27
N ASP A 858 -25.80 10.24 4.56
CA ASP A 858 -27.13 9.64 4.66
C ASP A 858 -27.18 8.16 4.21
N LEU A 859 -26.34 7.73 3.25
CA LEU A 859 -26.30 6.32 2.81
C LEU A 859 -25.76 5.36 3.89
N LYS A 860 -24.84 5.85 4.74
CA LYS A 860 -24.31 5.08 5.88
C LYS A 860 -25.36 4.84 6.96
N GLN A 861 -26.40 5.68 7.04
CA GLN A 861 -27.52 5.44 7.95
C GLN A 861 -28.32 4.22 7.52
N PHE A 862 -28.41 3.91 6.21
CA PHE A 862 -29.04 2.69 5.72
C PHE A 862 -28.24 1.41 6.08
N GLU A 863 -26.92 1.49 6.24
CA GLU A 863 -26.07 0.35 6.64
C GLU A 863 -26.18 0.05 8.16
N SER A 864 -26.55 1.07 8.95
CA SER A 864 -26.74 0.97 10.40
C SER A 864 -28.13 0.49 10.85
N VAL A 865 -29.07 0.36 9.90
CA VAL A 865 -30.44 -0.17 10.06
C VAL A 865 -30.44 -1.63 9.67
#